data_AF-A0A0N4UEA2-F1
#
_entry.id   AF-A0A0N4UEA2-F1
#
_cell.length_a   1.000
_cell.length_b   1.000
_cell.length_c   1.000
_cell.angle_alpha   90.00
_cell.angle_beta   90.00
_cell.angle_gamma   90.00
#
_symmetry.space_group_name_H-M   'P 1'
#
loop_
_entity.id
_entity.type
_entity.pdbx_description
1 polymer ?
#
loop_
_entity_poly.entity_id
_entity_poly.type
_entity_poly.pdbx_seq_one_letter_code
_entity_poly.pdbx_strand_id
1 'polypeptide(L)'
;MMEIELLLLIQRGIMQVQPRLIFWDAESDTVSYFDFITGMTDQQQIEAEANVGLKCPITAAIRINEKEQSRFRLLEHIPGCFSWDTDDNRFLVCEANNRYPEKGQSYLLTMFFSMEYGLQMQDLFPKSTRSEKLLKLSIPFLYFVKKIDDDDDDTETEKSIGNLLLRKCLREFVGLETADNQTKKVSSESVWEHMAHMCVKTRRLDVASVCLGNMGHARGVQALRRAKENGECEEVQIAILAIQLGLIDEAQSLFASCGRYDLLNRLLQSRNRWTEAFDVAEHHDRINLRSTYYNHAQYLESIGSFEKAIESYEKSNTHAFEIPRMMLNDPKNLEAYITKEQKNPKLMKWWAQYMESSGNIKAAKYYYELAKDYLSLVRLLCSNNLIDEACEVAKKSKDKSACYHLAQYYEAHGDFNSAINFFAKAHAYNSATRLAKEHHMKDKLANFALLAGGNELVEAARYYEENTEETDKAVMLYHKAGLIGRALDLAFRTEQFSALDLIIKDLDQTSDTVSLERAAEFFINNQRYEKAVQLLAYAKKFSAAIDLCADKNVPITEQIAELLTPTKDAIMNQVERNDLLEKLAECCVQQRNYHCAAKKFTQAGKKHHAMSALLKSSDTEKIIFFANTARDKEIYIMAANYLQTLDWKSDANLMKQIEIFYNKATAFEHLASFYEVCAQAEIDEYQDYSKAYAALKEAHHYLAKALERKSGNNDYILGKQGELQQAISSINKFLRIRTVYESDPDDAIRQVENLLRTTETECGVRIGDMYAVVILHYYRRNDYRKAYSLIQELQRRQKQINLLNYINPKILNNICDELNLPRPISKDSKEEPEMEANLEDLVEYSYAMKKCLEEEGKSDLDKH
;
A
#
# COMPACT_ATOMS: atom_id res chain seq x y z
N MET A 1 18.40 -42.30 33.91
CA MET A 1 17.65 -43.47 33.41
C MET A 1 16.35 -42.85 32.96
N MET A 2 16.12 -42.64 31.65
CA MET A 2 14.81 -42.16 31.21
C MET A 2 13.81 -43.26 31.55
N GLU A 3 13.04 -43.10 32.62
CA GLU A 3 11.92 -43.97 32.96
C GLU A 3 10.79 -43.61 31.98
N ILE A 4 10.86 -44.17 30.78
CA ILE A 4 9.77 -44.08 29.81
C ILE A 4 8.83 -45.25 30.06
N GLU A 5 7.73 -45.01 30.76
CA GLU A 5 6.68 -46.02 30.90
C GLU A 5 5.74 -45.98 29.69
N LEU A 6 5.48 -47.16 29.13
CA LEU A 6 4.56 -47.33 28.02
C LEU A 6 3.18 -47.71 28.56
N LEU A 7 2.16 -46.87 28.33
CA LEU A 7 0.79 -47.09 28.80
C LEU A 7 -0.11 -47.57 27.64
N LEU A 8 -0.56 -48.82 27.71
CA LEU A 8 -1.66 -49.32 26.88
C LEU A 8 -3.00 -48.84 27.48
N LEU A 9 -3.60 -47.79 26.92
CA LEU A 9 -4.94 -47.36 27.32
C LEU A 9 -5.97 -48.42 26.90
N ILE A 10 -6.61 -49.02 27.89
CA ILE A 10 -7.85 -49.81 27.74
C ILE A 10 -9.01 -48.84 27.93
N GLN A 11 -9.89 -48.73 26.92
CA GLN A 11 -11.06 -47.85 27.01
C GLN A 11 -12.00 -48.32 28.14
N ARG A 12 -12.25 -47.48 29.16
CA ARG A 12 -13.20 -47.82 30.23
C ARG A 12 -14.59 -48.08 29.62
N GLY A 13 -15.05 -49.33 29.70
CA GLY A 13 -16.38 -49.78 29.25
C GLY A 13 -16.35 -50.86 28.15
N ILE A 14 -15.25 -51.00 27.41
CA ILE A 14 -15.07 -52.01 26.35
C ILE A 14 -13.59 -52.44 26.44
N MET A 15 -13.27 -53.70 26.73
CA MET A 15 -11.88 -54.19 26.88
C MET A 15 -11.08 -54.22 25.54
N GLN A 16 -11.18 -53.17 24.73
CA GLN A 16 -10.45 -53.02 23.48
C GLN A 16 -9.17 -52.21 23.71
N VAL A 17 -8.07 -52.76 23.20
CA VAL A 17 -6.77 -52.09 23.11
C VAL A 17 -6.87 -50.98 22.07
N GLN A 18 -6.48 -49.75 22.45
CA GLN A 18 -6.43 -48.66 21.50
C GLN A 18 -5.31 -48.86 20.47
N PRO A 19 -5.49 -48.38 19.22
CA PRO A 19 -4.48 -48.46 18.17
C PRO A 19 -3.38 -47.41 18.37
N ARG A 20 -2.98 -47.12 19.61
CA ARG A 20 -2.03 -46.07 19.97
C ARG A 20 -0.98 -46.61 20.91
N LEU A 21 0.28 -46.29 20.62
CA LEU A 21 1.42 -46.50 21.49
C LEU A 21 1.67 -45.19 22.24
N ILE A 22 1.65 -45.21 23.57
CA ILE A 22 1.79 -44.00 24.39
C ILE A 22 3.07 -44.10 25.18
N PHE A 23 3.90 -43.07 25.05
CA PHE A 23 5.19 -42.91 25.71
C PHE A 23 5.05 -41.80 26.72
N TRP A 24 5.21 -42.11 27.99
CA TRP A 24 5.31 -41.09 29.01
C TRP A 24 6.77 -40.88 29.36
N ASP A 25 7.29 -39.68 29.10
CA ASP A 25 8.59 -39.28 29.60
C ASP A 25 8.42 -38.68 31.00
N ALA A 26 8.86 -39.44 32.00
CA ALA A 26 8.78 -39.03 33.39
C ALA A 26 9.65 -37.81 33.72
N GLU A 27 10.73 -37.55 32.97
CA GLU A 27 11.61 -36.40 33.25
C GLU A 27 10.98 -35.07 32.79
N SER A 28 10.29 -35.08 31.64
CA SER A 28 9.61 -33.89 31.11
C SER A 28 8.12 -33.81 31.48
N ASP A 29 7.57 -34.86 32.08
CA ASP A 29 6.12 -35.07 32.27
C ASP A 29 5.32 -34.87 30.98
N THR A 30 5.91 -35.31 29.86
CA THR A 30 5.28 -35.24 28.53
C THR A 30 4.80 -36.60 28.10
N VAL A 31 3.68 -36.61 27.39
CA VAL A 31 3.10 -37.82 26.82
C VAL A 31 3.17 -37.69 25.31
N SER A 32 4.01 -38.51 24.68
CA SER A 32 4.05 -38.68 23.23
C SER A 32 3.27 -39.91 22.82
N TYR A 33 2.78 -39.94 21.59
CA TYR A 33 2.10 -41.13 21.08
C TYR A 33 2.37 -41.37 19.61
N PHE A 34 2.23 -42.63 19.20
CA PHE A 34 2.13 -43.04 17.82
C PHE A 34 0.78 -43.71 17.58
N ASP A 35 0.06 -43.33 16.53
CA ASP A 35 -1.24 -43.89 16.17
C ASP A 35 -1.11 -44.76 14.91
N PHE A 36 -1.41 -46.06 15.07
CA PHE A 36 -1.36 -47.04 13.99
C PHE A 36 -2.37 -46.72 12.88
N ILE A 37 -3.51 -46.09 13.18
CA ILE A 37 -4.54 -45.77 12.17
C ILE A 37 -4.08 -44.64 11.24
N THR A 38 -3.41 -43.63 11.79
CA THR A 38 -2.95 -42.47 11.03
C THR A 38 -1.54 -42.69 10.47
N GLY A 39 -0.74 -43.54 11.12
CA GLY A 39 0.69 -43.69 10.81
C GLY A 39 1.51 -42.49 11.27
N MET A 40 0.99 -41.69 12.21
CA MET A 40 1.60 -40.43 12.65
C MET A 40 1.96 -40.48 14.13
N THR A 41 3.06 -39.80 14.47
CA THR A 41 3.32 -39.38 15.84
C THR A 41 2.47 -38.16 16.21
N ASP A 42 2.31 -37.91 17.50
CA ASP A 42 1.73 -36.69 18.06
C ASP A 42 2.33 -35.42 17.43
N GLN A 43 3.65 -35.34 17.33
CA GLN A 43 4.34 -34.20 16.72
C GLN A 43 3.98 -34.03 15.24
N GLN A 44 3.96 -35.13 14.47
CA GLN A 44 3.55 -35.11 13.06
C GLN A 44 2.08 -34.74 12.90
N GLN A 45 1.22 -35.16 13.83
CA GLN A 45 -0.20 -34.81 13.81
C GLN A 45 -0.41 -33.32 14.07
N ILE A 46 0.30 -32.74 15.04
CA ILE A 46 0.28 -31.29 15.33
C ILE A 46 0.77 -30.49 14.11
N GLU A 47 1.85 -30.92 13.48
CA GLU A 47 2.37 -30.30 12.26
C GLU A 47 1.39 -30.40 11.08
N ALA A 48 0.71 -31.53 10.92
CA ALA A 48 -0.30 -31.70 9.89
C ALA A 48 -1.50 -30.77 10.13
N GLU A 49 -2.02 -30.71 11.35
CA GLU A 49 -3.16 -29.86 11.73
C GLU A 49 -2.85 -28.37 11.58
N ALA A 50 -1.63 -27.93 11.90
CA ALA A 50 -1.18 -26.55 11.71
C ALA A 50 -1.15 -26.12 10.23
N ASN A 51 -0.94 -27.07 9.31
CA ASN A 51 -0.86 -26.80 7.87
C ASN A 51 -2.22 -26.77 7.15
N VAL A 52 -3.32 -27.24 7.77
CA VAL A 52 -4.66 -27.31 7.14
C VAL A 52 -5.26 -25.93 6.81
N GLY A 53 -4.70 -24.84 7.36
CA GLY A 53 -5.15 -23.46 7.11
C GLY A 53 -4.32 -22.63 6.12
N LEU A 54 -3.14 -23.11 5.71
CA LEU A 54 -2.21 -22.35 4.87
C LEU A 54 -2.22 -22.91 3.44
N LYS A 55 -2.65 -22.10 2.47
CA LYS A 55 -2.42 -22.36 1.03
C LYS A 55 -0.93 -22.19 0.70
N CYS A 56 -0.06 -22.99 1.31
CA CYS A 56 1.35 -23.05 0.96
C CYS A 56 1.58 -24.08 -0.15
N PRO A 57 2.51 -23.83 -1.09
CA PRO A 57 2.90 -24.83 -2.08
C PRO A 57 3.42 -26.09 -1.38
N ILE A 58 2.93 -27.26 -1.79
CA ILE A 58 3.40 -28.56 -1.28
C ILE A 58 4.89 -28.69 -1.63
N THR A 59 5.77 -28.52 -0.64
CA THR A 59 7.22 -28.63 -0.84
C THR A 59 7.62 -30.09 -0.99
N ALA A 60 8.79 -30.36 -1.60
CA ALA A 60 9.30 -31.72 -1.72
C ALA A 60 9.43 -32.42 -0.36
N ALA A 61 9.71 -31.67 0.71
CA ALA A 61 9.73 -32.15 2.09
C ALA A 61 8.36 -32.66 2.57
N ILE A 62 7.27 -31.96 2.23
CA ILE A 62 5.90 -32.41 2.58
C ILE A 62 5.56 -33.72 1.86
N ARG A 63 5.92 -33.87 0.58
CA ARG A 63 5.70 -35.13 -0.17
C ARG A 63 6.50 -36.31 0.37
N ILE A 64 7.73 -36.06 0.83
CA ILE A 64 8.57 -37.09 1.46
C ILE A 64 7.92 -37.50 2.79
N ASN A 65 7.49 -36.54 3.61
CA ASN A 65 6.76 -36.80 4.85
C ASN A 65 5.45 -37.57 4.63
N GLU A 66 4.63 -37.21 3.64
CA GLU A 66 3.39 -37.96 3.31
C GLU A 66 3.69 -39.41 2.90
N LYS A 67 4.77 -39.62 2.13
CA LYS A 67 5.19 -40.95 1.70
C LYS A 67 5.71 -41.78 2.88
N GLU A 68 6.48 -41.19 3.78
CA GLU A 68 6.94 -41.85 5.01
C GLU A 68 5.77 -42.14 5.97
N GLN A 69 4.82 -41.22 6.14
CA GLN A 69 3.60 -41.43 6.94
C GLN A 69 2.76 -42.60 6.40
N SER A 70 2.64 -42.71 5.07
CA SER A 70 1.90 -43.83 4.45
C SER A 70 2.51 -45.19 4.72
N ARG A 71 3.82 -45.27 4.98
CA ARG A 71 4.56 -46.52 5.27
C ARG A 71 4.16 -47.12 6.63
N PHE A 72 3.91 -46.28 7.63
CA PHE A 72 3.63 -46.70 9.00
C PHE A 72 2.14 -46.83 9.32
N ARG A 73 1.28 -46.52 8.35
CA ARG A 73 -0.17 -46.56 8.50
C ARG A 73 -0.70 -48.00 8.45
N LEU A 74 -1.25 -48.47 9.56
CA LEU A 74 -1.69 -49.83 9.81
C LEU A 74 -3.11 -49.85 10.42
N LEU A 75 -4.12 -49.71 9.56
CA LEU A 75 -5.53 -49.52 9.94
C LEU A 75 -6.12 -50.61 10.84
N GLU A 76 -5.67 -51.86 10.68
CA GLU A 76 -6.19 -53.03 11.38
C GLU A 76 -5.23 -53.57 12.43
N HIS A 77 -4.23 -52.80 12.83
CA HIS A 77 -3.22 -53.24 13.79
C HIS A 77 -3.41 -52.59 15.14
N ILE A 78 -2.96 -53.31 16.17
CA ILE A 78 -2.88 -52.84 17.54
C ILE A 78 -1.48 -53.11 18.09
N PRO A 79 -1.01 -52.26 19.03
CA PRO A 79 0.25 -52.49 19.71
C PRO A 79 0.27 -53.83 20.45
N GLY A 80 1.35 -54.57 20.28
CA GLY A 80 1.65 -55.85 20.90
C GLY A 80 2.78 -55.76 21.92
N CYS A 81 3.61 -56.79 21.99
CA CYS A 81 4.76 -56.78 22.88
C CYS A 81 5.83 -55.81 22.37
N PHE A 82 6.56 -55.19 23.28
CA PHE A 82 7.61 -54.24 22.96
C PHE A 82 8.84 -54.50 23.83
N SER A 83 10.01 -54.09 23.36
CA SER A 83 11.27 -54.17 24.11
C SER A 83 12.17 -53.00 23.75
N TRP A 84 12.64 -52.31 24.77
CA TRP A 84 13.77 -51.39 24.65
C TRP A 84 15.06 -52.17 24.42
N ASP A 85 16.02 -51.52 23.77
CA ASP A 85 17.38 -52.03 23.64
C ASP A 85 18.10 -51.97 24.99
N THR A 86 18.99 -52.92 25.22
CA THR A 86 19.73 -53.01 26.48
C THR A 86 20.85 -51.99 26.60
N ASP A 87 21.40 -51.51 25.48
CA ASP A 87 22.58 -50.65 25.46
C ASP A 87 22.23 -49.20 25.08
N ASP A 88 21.25 -49.00 24.21
CA ASP A 88 20.71 -47.69 23.84
C ASP A 88 19.25 -47.54 24.26
N ASN A 89 19.02 -46.92 25.42
CA ASN A 89 17.70 -46.68 26.01
C ASN A 89 16.77 -45.79 25.14
N ARG A 90 17.26 -45.29 24.00
CA ARG A 90 16.44 -44.55 23.03
C ARG A 90 15.81 -45.48 22.00
N PHE A 91 16.32 -46.69 21.83
CA PHE A 91 15.87 -47.59 20.78
C PHE A 91 14.83 -48.59 21.28
N LEU A 92 13.71 -48.70 20.57
CA LEU A 92 12.59 -49.57 20.93
C LEU A 92 12.10 -50.34 19.69
N VAL A 93 11.72 -51.58 19.92
CA VAL A 93 10.90 -52.35 18.96
C VAL A 93 9.54 -52.65 19.57
N CYS A 94 8.49 -52.43 18.79
CA CYS A 94 7.11 -52.79 19.14
C CYS A 94 6.51 -53.73 18.08
N GLU A 95 5.78 -54.74 18.51
CA GLU A 95 4.94 -55.54 17.64
C GLU A 95 3.70 -54.76 17.22
N ALA A 96 3.41 -54.74 15.93
CA ALA A 96 2.13 -54.32 15.39
C ALA A 96 1.33 -55.58 15.06
N ASN A 97 0.41 -55.97 15.95
CA ASN A 97 -0.37 -57.19 15.80
C ASN A 97 -1.64 -56.91 15.00
N ASN A 98 -1.91 -57.71 13.97
CA ASN A 98 -3.14 -57.59 13.20
C ASN A 98 -4.35 -58.04 14.07
N ARG A 99 -5.42 -57.25 14.11
CA ARG A 99 -6.67 -57.57 14.83
C ARG A 99 -7.32 -58.87 14.34
N TYR A 100 -7.02 -59.25 13.10
CA TYR A 100 -7.48 -60.47 12.46
C TYR A 100 -6.26 -61.28 12.00
N PRO A 101 -5.61 -62.06 12.89
CA PRO A 101 -4.39 -62.81 12.57
C PRO A 101 -4.54 -63.77 11.38
N GLU A 102 -5.77 -64.25 11.18
CA GLU A 102 -6.19 -65.12 10.06
C GLU A 102 -6.18 -64.39 8.69
N LYS A 103 -6.27 -63.05 8.69
CA LYS A 103 -6.49 -62.22 7.49
C LYS A 103 -5.33 -61.30 7.15
N GLY A 104 -4.34 -61.14 8.03
CA GLY A 104 -3.21 -60.27 7.72
C GLY A 104 -1.99 -60.47 8.61
N GLN A 105 -0.85 -60.04 8.08
CA GLN A 105 0.44 -60.21 8.74
C GLN A 105 0.64 -59.18 9.86
N SER A 106 1.31 -59.62 10.93
CA SER A 106 1.80 -58.73 11.99
C SER A 106 3.17 -58.19 11.61
N TYR A 107 3.51 -57.00 12.09
CA TYR A 107 4.77 -56.32 11.79
C TYR A 107 5.57 -56.04 13.05
N LEU A 108 6.83 -55.68 12.87
CA LEU A 108 7.72 -55.14 13.87
C LEU A 108 8.04 -53.72 13.48
N LEU A 109 7.85 -52.83 14.43
CA LEU A 109 8.02 -51.39 14.31
C LEU A 109 9.23 -50.98 15.15
N THR A 110 10.26 -50.47 14.51
CA THR A 110 11.47 -49.96 15.15
C THR A 110 11.39 -48.45 15.27
N MET A 111 11.71 -47.92 16.45
CA MET A 111 11.57 -46.51 16.78
C MET A 111 12.73 -46.03 17.63
N PHE A 112 13.05 -44.75 17.51
CA PHE A 112 13.94 -44.04 18.41
C PHE A 112 13.14 -43.01 19.21
N PHE A 113 13.44 -42.88 20.48
CA PHE A 113 12.93 -41.83 21.34
C PHE A 113 14.06 -40.88 21.71
N SER A 114 13.89 -39.58 21.44
CA SER A 114 14.84 -38.55 21.83
C SER A 114 14.10 -37.42 22.54
N MET A 115 14.71 -36.89 23.60
CA MET A 115 14.24 -35.69 24.29
C MET A 115 14.11 -34.48 23.33
N GLU A 116 14.96 -34.40 22.31
CA GLU A 116 15.00 -33.26 21.37
C GLU A 116 13.98 -33.36 20.24
N TYR A 117 13.67 -34.58 19.78
CA TYR A 117 12.89 -34.82 18.56
C TYR A 117 11.65 -35.71 18.79
N GLY A 118 11.34 -36.00 20.05
CA GLY A 118 10.28 -36.94 20.43
C GLY A 118 10.49 -38.33 19.86
N LEU A 119 9.38 -38.97 19.50
CA LEU A 119 9.34 -40.28 18.88
C LEU A 119 9.64 -40.20 17.38
N GLN A 120 10.59 -41.01 16.92
CA GLN A 120 11.06 -41.10 15.55
C GLN A 120 10.90 -42.52 15.03
N MET A 121 10.23 -42.68 13.90
CA MET A 121 9.99 -43.99 13.28
C MET A 121 11.23 -44.38 12.45
N GLN A 122 11.79 -45.58 12.66
CA GLN A 122 12.95 -46.05 11.90
C GLN A 122 12.53 -46.95 10.74
N ASP A 123 11.93 -48.11 11.04
CA ASP A 123 11.58 -49.13 10.04
C ASP A 123 10.35 -49.93 10.49
N LEU A 124 9.62 -50.46 9.51
CA LEU A 124 8.50 -51.37 9.64
C LEU A 124 8.79 -52.60 8.78
N PHE A 125 8.87 -53.78 9.40
CA PHE A 125 9.12 -55.03 8.69
C PHE A 125 8.21 -56.16 9.18
N PRO A 126 7.92 -57.16 8.32
CA PRO A 126 7.06 -58.27 8.70
C PRO A 126 7.63 -59.05 9.89
N LYS A 127 6.77 -59.37 10.86
CA LYS A 127 7.10 -60.28 11.96
C LYS A 127 7.32 -61.69 11.38
N SER A 128 8.33 -62.39 11.89
CA SER A 128 8.68 -63.73 11.42
C SER A 128 7.53 -64.71 11.67
N THR A 129 7.24 -65.57 10.70
CA THR A 129 6.26 -66.66 10.84
C THR A 129 6.67 -67.68 11.90
N ARG A 130 7.99 -67.82 12.15
CA ARG A 130 8.63 -68.67 13.16
C ARG A 130 8.55 -68.09 14.57
N SER A 131 8.26 -66.80 14.70
CA SER A 131 8.21 -66.07 15.97
C SER A 131 6.79 -65.95 16.52
N GLU A 132 6.62 -66.16 17.83
CA GLU A 132 5.36 -65.98 18.54
C GLU A 132 5.30 -64.64 19.28
N LYS A 133 6.27 -64.34 20.14
CA LYS A 133 6.31 -63.13 20.97
C LYS A 133 7.71 -62.55 21.08
N LEU A 134 7.85 -61.24 20.90
CA LEU A 134 9.08 -60.49 21.17
C LEU A 134 9.41 -60.53 22.66
N LEU A 135 10.63 -60.97 22.99
CA LEU A 135 11.12 -61.07 24.36
C LEU A 135 12.13 -59.98 24.69
N LYS A 136 13.06 -59.73 23.77
CA LYS A 136 14.21 -58.86 24.04
C LYS A 136 14.78 -58.27 22.76
N LEU A 137 15.27 -57.04 22.88
CA LEU A 137 16.08 -56.34 21.90
C LEU A 137 17.49 -56.12 22.47
N SER A 138 18.51 -56.46 21.69
CA SER A 138 19.93 -56.18 21.98
C SER A 138 20.67 -56.13 20.66
N ILE A 139 20.85 -54.92 20.12
CA ILE A 139 21.45 -54.68 18.79
C ILE A 139 22.76 -55.48 18.66
N PRO A 140 22.93 -56.27 17.57
CA PRO A 140 22.13 -56.26 16.34
C PRO A 140 20.94 -57.24 16.31
N PHE A 141 20.59 -57.86 17.44
CA PHE A 141 19.70 -59.00 17.50
C PHE A 141 18.35 -58.70 18.17
N LEU A 142 17.31 -59.31 17.61
CA LEU A 142 15.98 -59.44 18.20
C LEU A 142 15.79 -60.88 18.67
N TYR A 143 15.20 -61.06 19.85
CA TYR A 143 14.94 -62.37 20.44
C TYR A 143 13.45 -62.58 20.59
N PHE A 144 12.96 -63.71 20.06
CA PHE A 144 11.56 -64.10 20.09
C PHE A 144 11.37 -65.47 20.74
N VAL A 145 10.16 -65.71 21.25
CA VAL A 145 9.66 -67.07 21.50
C VAL A 145 9.49 -67.77 20.14
N LYS A 146 10.12 -68.93 19.97
CA LYS A 146 9.97 -69.79 18.79
C LYS A 146 8.62 -70.52 18.85
N LYS A 147 7.86 -70.57 17.75
CA LYS A 147 6.63 -71.37 17.67
C LYS A 147 6.96 -72.86 17.84
N ILE A 148 6.09 -73.57 18.55
CA ILE A 148 6.29 -74.99 18.91
C ILE A 148 6.30 -75.90 17.65
N ASP A 149 5.57 -75.51 16.60
CA ASP A 149 5.41 -76.29 15.36
C ASP A 149 6.37 -75.87 14.24
N ASP A 150 7.49 -75.20 14.57
CA ASP A 150 8.44 -74.67 13.58
C ASP A 150 9.64 -75.59 13.33
N ASP A 151 9.55 -76.33 12.22
CA ASP A 151 10.59 -77.21 11.68
C ASP A 151 11.49 -76.52 10.61
N ASP A 152 11.30 -75.22 10.34
CA ASP A 152 12.07 -74.53 9.28
C ASP A 152 13.56 -74.38 9.66
N ASP A 153 14.42 -74.51 8.64
CA ASP A 153 15.87 -74.34 8.77
C ASP A 153 16.25 -72.90 9.16
N ASP A 154 17.36 -72.79 9.89
CA ASP A 154 17.94 -71.49 10.22
C ASP A 154 18.39 -70.75 8.95
N THR A 155 18.05 -69.47 8.86
CA THR A 155 18.46 -68.59 7.75
C THR A 155 19.64 -67.72 8.19
N GLU A 156 20.30 -67.06 7.23
CA GLU A 156 21.35 -66.07 7.56
C GLU A 156 20.84 -64.98 8.51
N THR A 157 19.55 -64.66 8.45
CA THR A 157 18.93 -63.64 9.29
C THR A 157 18.26 -64.18 10.55
N GLU A 158 17.87 -65.47 10.63
CA GLU A 158 17.10 -66.04 11.75
C GLU A 158 17.69 -67.39 12.19
N LYS A 159 18.23 -67.43 13.41
CA LYS A 159 18.84 -68.64 14.01
C LYS A 159 18.11 -69.07 15.28
N SER A 160 17.88 -70.37 15.42
CA SER A 160 17.29 -70.97 16.62
C SER A 160 18.33 -71.01 17.75
N ILE A 161 17.98 -70.50 18.93
CA ILE A 161 18.78 -70.63 20.15
C ILE A 161 18.07 -71.63 21.07
N GLY A 162 18.43 -72.90 20.93
CA GLY A 162 17.72 -73.99 21.62
C GLY A 162 16.28 -74.15 21.12
N ASN A 163 15.42 -74.75 21.93
CA ASN A 163 14.09 -75.20 21.49
C ASN A 163 13.02 -74.09 21.56
N LEU A 164 13.29 -73.00 22.28
CA LEU A 164 12.27 -72.01 22.67
C LEU A 164 12.56 -70.59 22.16
N LEU A 165 13.79 -70.31 21.69
CA LEU A 165 14.19 -68.96 21.31
C LEU A 165 14.58 -68.89 19.84
N LEU A 166 14.15 -67.82 19.18
CA LEU A 166 14.56 -67.46 17.83
C LEU A 166 15.30 -66.13 17.89
N ARG A 167 16.54 -66.10 17.38
CA ARG A 167 17.35 -64.91 17.22
C ARG A 167 17.26 -64.41 15.78
N LYS A 168 16.80 -63.18 15.59
CA LYS A 168 16.77 -62.51 14.29
C LYS A 168 17.78 -61.37 14.25
N CYS A 169 18.57 -61.29 13.19
CA CYS A 169 19.43 -60.15 12.91
C CYS A 169 18.62 -59.03 12.27
N LEU A 170 18.83 -57.80 12.74
CA LEU A 170 18.31 -56.60 12.10
C LEU A 170 18.90 -56.43 10.70
N ARG A 171 18.09 -55.96 9.74
CA ARG A 171 18.45 -55.92 8.31
C ARG A 171 19.75 -55.14 8.06
N GLU A 172 19.98 -54.08 8.83
CA GLU A 172 21.15 -53.20 8.75
C GLU A 172 22.47 -53.90 9.12
N PHE A 173 22.39 -55.05 9.79
CA PHE A 173 23.54 -55.81 10.29
C PHE A 173 23.77 -57.13 9.55
N VAL A 174 22.90 -57.45 8.57
CA VAL A 174 23.04 -58.66 7.74
C VAL A 174 24.31 -58.57 6.90
N GLY A 175 25.14 -59.62 6.94
CA GLY A 175 26.45 -59.67 6.25
C GLY A 175 27.62 -59.14 7.07
N LEU A 176 27.39 -58.43 8.18
CA LEU A 176 28.44 -58.14 9.17
C LEU A 176 28.72 -59.34 10.10
N GLU A 177 27.85 -60.36 10.08
CA GLU A 177 28.01 -61.58 10.87
C GLU A 177 29.09 -62.53 10.34
N THR A 178 29.50 -62.40 9.07
CA THR A 178 30.31 -63.40 8.34
C THR A 178 31.59 -62.85 7.71
N ALA A 179 31.99 -61.62 8.04
CA ALA A 179 33.17 -60.95 7.47
C ALA A 179 34.55 -61.62 7.76
N ASP A 180 34.57 -62.83 8.30
CA ASP A 180 35.73 -63.47 8.94
C ASP A 180 36.46 -64.55 8.12
N ASN A 181 35.96 -65.03 6.98
CA ASN A 181 36.49 -66.29 6.41
C ASN A 181 37.54 -66.17 5.29
N GLN A 182 37.78 -64.99 4.71
CA GLN A 182 38.76 -64.85 3.60
C GLN A 182 40.03 -64.03 3.92
N THR A 183 40.10 -63.33 5.07
CA THR A 183 41.21 -62.43 5.47
C THR A 183 42.21 -63.03 6.48
N LYS A 184 41.98 -64.26 6.98
CA LYS A 184 42.74 -64.97 8.02
C LYS A 184 44.20 -65.37 7.70
N LYS A 185 44.88 -64.77 6.71
CA LYS A 185 46.27 -65.13 6.34
C LYS A 185 47.38 -64.29 7.01
N VAL A 186 47.05 -63.30 7.84
CA VAL A 186 48.03 -62.55 8.66
C VAL A 186 47.67 -62.74 10.14
N SER A 187 48.45 -63.57 10.84
CA SER A 187 48.04 -64.22 12.10
C SER A 187 48.52 -63.54 13.40
N SER A 188 49.05 -62.32 13.37
CA SER A 188 49.50 -61.64 14.61
C SER A 188 48.72 -60.35 14.87
N GLU A 189 47.91 -60.36 15.93
CA GLU A 189 47.20 -59.20 16.48
C GLU A 189 48.16 -58.04 16.80
N SER A 190 49.33 -58.35 17.37
CA SER A 190 50.36 -57.35 17.72
C SER A 190 50.85 -56.55 16.50
N VAL A 191 50.89 -57.16 15.32
CA VAL A 191 51.28 -56.47 14.08
C VAL A 191 50.19 -55.49 13.66
N TRP A 192 48.93 -55.90 13.77
CA TRP A 192 47.79 -55.04 13.47
C TRP A 192 47.69 -53.86 14.44
N GLU A 193 47.94 -54.10 15.73
CA GLU A 193 48.01 -53.04 16.75
C GLU A 193 49.13 -52.03 16.43
N HIS A 194 50.35 -52.49 16.16
CA HIS A 194 51.44 -51.61 15.76
C HIS A 194 51.11 -50.83 14.47
N MET A 195 50.49 -51.48 13.49
CA MET A 195 50.02 -50.80 12.27
C MET A 195 48.94 -49.76 12.58
N ALA A 196 48.00 -50.05 13.48
CA ALA A 196 46.97 -49.10 13.90
C ALA A 196 47.57 -47.87 14.61
N HIS A 197 48.53 -48.07 15.52
CA HIS A 197 49.28 -46.97 16.13
C HIS A 197 50.04 -46.14 15.08
N MET A 198 50.68 -46.81 14.11
CA MET A 198 51.35 -46.12 13.01
C MET A 198 50.36 -45.37 12.12
N CYS A 199 49.12 -45.83 11.94
CA CYS A 199 48.10 -45.12 11.19
C CYS A 199 47.77 -43.75 11.82
N VAL A 200 47.76 -43.64 13.15
CA VAL A 200 47.62 -42.34 13.85
C VAL A 200 48.80 -41.43 13.53
N LYS A 201 50.03 -41.96 13.66
CA LYS A 201 51.26 -41.18 13.42
C LYS A 201 51.45 -40.76 11.97
N THR A 202 51.09 -41.61 11.01
CA THR A 202 51.21 -41.34 9.56
C THR A 202 49.97 -40.74 8.94
N ARG A 203 48.90 -40.52 9.72
CA ARG A 203 47.60 -40.01 9.25
C ARG A 203 47.00 -40.85 8.11
N ARG A 204 47.00 -42.18 8.26
CA ARG A 204 46.47 -43.14 7.27
C ARG A 204 45.17 -43.79 7.74
N LEU A 205 44.06 -43.07 7.56
CA LEU A 205 42.72 -43.50 7.99
C LEU A 205 42.09 -44.59 7.11
N ASP A 206 42.60 -44.75 5.89
CA ASP A 206 42.25 -45.82 4.94
C ASP A 206 42.68 -47.20 5.46
N VAL A 207 43.91 -47.27 5.99
CA VAL A 207 44.47 -48.50 6.57
C VAL A 207 43.94 -48.74 7.99
N ALA A 208 43.68 -47.67 8.76
CA ALA A 208 43.22 -47.76 10.14
C ALA A 208 41.97 -48.63 10.34
N SER A 209 40.97 -48.51 9.46
CA SER A 209 39.75 -49.33 9.54
C SER A 209 40.02 -50.82 9.30
N VAL A 210 41.00 -51.14 8.45
CA VAL A 210 41.41 -52.53 8.18
C VAL A 210 42.17 -53.09 9.37
N CYS A 211 43.08 -52.32 9.96
CA CYS A 211 43.80 -52.71 11.17
C CYS A 211 42.84 -52.98 12.33
N LEU A 212 41.93 -52.05 12.63
CA LEU A 212 40.95 -52.21 13.72
C LEU A 212 40.01 -53.40 13.48
N GLY A 213 39.61 -53.66 12.23
CA GLY A 213 38.81 -54.82 11.86
C GLY A 213 39.55 -56.13 12.13
N ASN A 214 40.82 -56.23 11.72
CA ASN A 214 41.65 -57.42 11.95
C ASN A 214 42.04 -57.62 13.43
N MET A 215 41.99 -56.56 14.23
CA MET A 215 42.16 -56.62 15.70
C MET A 215 40.87 -57.03 16.44
N GLY A 216 39.71 -57.14 15.75
CA GLY A 216 38.43 -57.35 16.41
C GLY A 216 37.95 -56.15 17.24
N HIS A 217 38.53 -54.95 17.05
CA HIS A 217 38.23 -53.75 17.83
C HIS A 217 36.98 -53.03 17.31
N ALA A 218 35.83 -53.70 17.40
CA ALA A 218 34.55 -53.27 16.81
C ALA A 218 34.11 -51.85 17.25
N ARG A 219 34.27 -51.51 18.53
CA ARG A 219 33.97 -50.16 19.05
C ARG A 219 34.77 -49.07 18.34
N GLY A 220 36.04 -49.37 18.05
CA GLY A 220 36.95 -48.44 17.38
C GLY A 220 36.59 -48.25 15.91
N VAL A 221 36.24 -49.34 15.22
CA VAL A 221 35.73 -49.29 13.83
C VAL A 221 34.45 -48.45 13.78
N GLN A 222 33.52 -48.69 14.71
CA GLN A 222 32.26 -47.97 14.77
C GLN A 222 32.46 -46.48 15.06
N ALA A 223 33.33 -46.14 16.01
CA ALA A 223 33.66 -44.75 16.32
C ALA A 223 34.25 -44.02 15.10
N LEU A 224 35.15 -44.69 14.36
CA LEU A 224 35.75 -44.11 13.16
C LEU A 224 34.75 -43.97 12.00
N ARG A 225 33.83 -44.93 11.81
CA ARG A 225 32.75 -44.82 10.81
C ARG A 225 31.83 -43.65 11.11
N ARG A 226 31.36 -43.53 12.36
CA ARG A 226 30.48 -42.41 12.77
C ARG A 226 31.17 -41.06 12.57
N ALA A 227 32.46 -40.96 12.88
CA ALA A 227 33.21 -39.74 12.64
C ALA A 227 33.27 -39.37 11.14
N LYS A 228 33.44 -40.36 10.25
CA LYS A 228 33.42 -40.16 8.79
C LYS A 228 32.02 -39.78 8.28
N GLU A 229 30.98 -40.48 8.75
CA GLU A 229 29.58 -40.22 8.38
C GLU A 229 29.10 -38.83 8.81
N ASN A 230 29.52 -38.37 9.99
CA ASN A 230 29.21 -37.02 10.49
C ASN A 230 30.00 -35.91 9.76
N GLY A 231 30.90 -36.24 8.84
CA GLY A 231 31.71 -35.27 8.10
C GLY A 231 32.76 -34.54 8.95
N GLU A 232 33.24 -35.16 10.04
CA GLU A 232 34.25 -34.57 10.91
C GLU A 232 35.59 -34.39 10.18
N CYS A 233 36.36 -33.37 10.53
CA CYS A 233 37.68 -33.12 9.94
C CYS A 233 38.65 -34.31 10.16
N GLU A 234 39.62 -34.48 9.26
CA GLU A 234 40.55 -35.61 9.30
C GLU A 234 41.31 -35.69 10.64
N GLU A 235 41.74 -34.55 11.20
CA GLU A 235 42.39 -34.49 12.51
C GLU A 235 41.49 -34.99 13.65
N VAL A 236 40.18 -34.72 13.58
CA VAL A 236 39.20 -35.22 14.56
C VAL A 236 39.03 -36.73 14.41
N GLN A 237 38.95 -37.22 13.18
CA GLN A 237 38.87 -38.66 12.91
C GLN A 237 40.12 -39.41 13.43
N ILE A 238 41.32 -38.82 13.25
CA ILE A 238 42.58 -39.36 13.78
C ILE A 238 42.61 -39.25 15.31
N ALA A 239 42.12 -38.17 15.90
CA ALA A 239 42.04 -38.03 17.35
C ALA A 239 41.09 -39.05 17.98
N ILE A 240 39.95 -39.32 17.33
CA ILE A 240 39.02 -40.38 17.74
C ILE A 240 39.71 -41.75 17.65
N LEU A 241 40.44 -42.03 16.56
CA LEU A 241 41.25 -43.24 16.44
C LEU A 241 42.29 -43.34 17.57
N ALA A 242 42.98 -42.24 17.87
CA ALA A 242 43.97 -42.17 18.94
C ALA A 242 43.35 -42.48 20.31
N ILE A 243 42.16 -41.94 20.61
CA ILE A 243 41.41 -42.28 21.84
C ILE A 243 41.12 -43.78 21.92
N GLN A 244 40.66 -44.38 20.82
CA GLN A 244 40.34 -45.81 20.79
C GLN A 244 41.57 -46.70 20.97
N LEU A 245 42.75 -46.22 20.55
CA LEU A 245 44.03 -46.92 20.72
C LEU A 245 44.76 -46.54 22.03
N GLY A 246 44.13 -45.78 22.94
CA GLY A 246 44.75 -45.35 24.20
C GLY A 246 45.85 -44.28 24.06
N LEU A 247 46.04 -43.71 22.86
CA LEU A 247 46.96 -42.61 22.57
C LEU A 247 46.34 -41.25 22.94
N ILE A 248 46.12 -41.04 24.24
CA ILE A 248 45.33 -39.90 24.74
C ILE A 248 46.06 -38.56 24.58
N ASP A 249 47.38 -38.54 24.75
CA ASP A 249 48.15 -37.30 24.64
C ASP A 249 48.21 -36.83 23.18
N GLU A 250 48.33 -37.77 22.23
CA GLU A 250 48.17 -37.49 20.81
C GLU A 250 46.77 -36.96 20.50
N ALA A 251 45.72 -37.58 21.04
CA ALA A 251 44.35 -37.10 20.85
C ALA A 251 44.13 -35.67 21.37
N GLN A 252 44.67 -35.33 22.56
CA GLN A 252 44.60 -33.98 23.11
C GLN A 252 45.32 -32.98 22.20
N SER A 253 46.53 -33.32 21.73
CA SER A 253 47.30 -32.48 20.81
C SER A 253 46.56 -32.26 19.48
N LEU A 254 45.91 -33.30 18.95
CA LEU A 254 45.15 -33.24 17.71
C LEU A 254 43.93 -32.34 17.87
N PHE A 255 43.14 -32.50 18.93
CA PHE A 255 41.98 -31.62 19.19
C PHE A 255 42.37 -30.16 19.40
N ALA A 256 43.45 -29.90 20.14
CA ALA A 256 43.98 -28.55 20.30
C ALA A 256 44.44 -27.96 18.95
N SER A 257 45.14 -28.76 18.13
CA SER A 257 45.67 -28.31 16.83
C SER A 257 44.58 -27.99 15.80
N CYS A 258 43.46 -28.70 15.82
CA CYS A 258 42.33 -28.46 14.91
C CYS A 258 41.31 -27.44 15.46
N GLY A 259 41.53 -26.91 16.66
CA GLY A 259 40.65 -25.92 17.29
C GLY A 259 39.33 -26.49 17.82
N ARG A 260 39.18 -27.81 17.91
CA ARG A 260 37.98 -28.46 18.47
C ARG A 260 38.08 -28.58 20.00
N TYR A 261 38.09 -27.43 20.66
CA TYR A 261 38.17 -27.32 22.12
C TYR A 261 36.94 -27.91 22.84
N ASP A 262 35.80 -28.02 22.16
CA ASP A 262 34.60 -28.70 22.65
C ASP A 262 34.84 -30.20 22.88
N LEU A 263 35.59 -30.85 22.00
CA LEU A 263 35.98 -32.26 22.12
C LEU A 263 37.11 -32.43 23.13
N LEU A 264 38.07 -31.50 23.17
CA LEU A 264 39.12 -31.49 24.17
C LEU A 264 38.55 -31.36 25.59
N ASN A 265 37.61 -30.44 25.80
CA ASN A 265 36.93 -30.23 27.06
C ASN A 265 36.19 -31.51 27.51
N ARG A 266 35.41 -32.12 26.62
CA ARG A 266 34.74 -33.41 26.88
C ARG A 266 35.74 -34.53 27.24
N LEU A 267 36.88 -34.59 26.55
CA LEU A 267 37.94 -35.54 26.86
C LEU A 267 38.53 -35.29 28.26
N LEU A 268 38.79 -34.04 28.63
CA LEU A 268 39.31 -33.66 29.95
C LEU A 268 38.31 -33.97 31.08
N GLN A 269 37.02 -33.70 30.88
CA GLN A 269 35.94 -34.07 31.79
C GLN A 269 35.91 -35.60 32.00
N SER A 270 36.01 -36.38 30.94
CA SER A 270 36.04 -37.86 31.03
C SER A 270 37.25 -38.41 31.79
N ARG A 271 38.35 -37.64 31.87
CA ARG A 271 39.55 -37.96 32.67
C ARG A 271 39.49 -37.42 34.10
N ASN A 272 38.38 -36.83 34.52
CA ASN A 272 38.22 -36.12 35.80
C ASN A 272 39.24 -34.98 36.02
N ARG A 273 39.74 -34.37 34.93
CA ARG A 273 40.66 -33.21 34.99
C ARG A 273 39.86 -31.90 34.93
N TRP A 274 39.06 -31.67 35.96
CA TRP A 274 38.10 -30.56 35.99
C TRP A 274 38.75 -29.18 35.92
N THR A 275 39.90 -28.97 36.55
CA THR A 275 40.62 -27.68 36.48
C THR A 275 41.03 -27.34 35.05
N GLU A 276 41.67 -28.29 34.35
CA GLU A 276 42.04 -28.12 32.94
C GLU A 276 40.80 -27.97 32.05
N ALA A 277 39.72 -28.71 32.34
CA ALA A 277 38.46 -28.59 31.62
C ALA A 277 37.83 -27.19 31.77
N PHE A 278 37.86 -26.61 32.98
CA PHE A 278 37.42 -25.24 33.23
C PHE A 278 38.32 -24.22 32.54
N ASP A 279 39.64 -24.40 32.59
CA ASP A 279 40.57 -23.51 31.89
C ASP A 279 40.29 -23.50 30.37
N VAL A 280 40.10 -24.68 29.75
CA VAL A 280 39.73 -24.78 28.33
C VAL A 280 38.36 -24.15 28.05
N ALA A 281 37.38 -24.39 28.93
CA ALA A 281 36.03 -23.81 28.79
C ALA A 281 36.04 -22.28 28.93
N GLU A 282 36.82 -21.71 29.84
CA GLU A 282 36.88 -20.27 30.05
C GLU A 282 37.61 -19.54 28.91
N HIS A 283 38.69 -20.14 28.39
CA HIS A 283 39.54 -19.49 27.38
C HIS A 283 39.12 -19.77 25.93
N HIS A 284 38.61 -20.97 25.64
CA HIS A 284 38.36 -21.42 24.27
C HIS A 284 36.94 -21.94 24.01
N ASP A 285 36.29 -22.56 24.99
CA ASP A 285 34.99 -23.25 24.84
C ASP A 285 33.90 -22.67 25.77
N ARG A 286 33.73 -21.34 25.71
CA ARG A 286 32.86 -20.58 26.63
C ARG A 286 31.39 -20.98 26.56
N ILE A 287 30.95 -21.48 25.41
CA ILE A 287 29.57 -21.97 25.21
C ILE A 287 29.27 -23.13 26.15
N ASN A 288 30.21 -24.07 26.30
CA ASN A 288 30.05 -25.24 27.17
C ASN A 288 30.45 -25.00 28.62
N LEU A 289 30.85 -23.78 29.02
CA LEU A 289 31.25 -23.49 30.40
C LEU A 289 30.16 -23.85 31.42
N ARG A 290 28.90 -23.48 31.16
CA ARG A 290 27.76 -23.83 32.03
C ARG A 290 27.51 -25.34 32.07
N SER A 291 27.62 -26.01 30.93
CA SER A 291 27.50 -27.47 30.84
C SER A 291 28.64 -28.17 31.60
N THR A 292 29.86 -27.63 31.54
CA THR A 292 31.02 -28.13 32.29
C THR A 292 30.79 -27.99 33.80
N TYR A 293 30.27 -26.85 34.26
CA TYR A 293 29.88 -26.68 35.68
C TYR A 293 28.75 -27.63 36.10
N TYR A 294 27.76 -27.86 35.24
CA TYR A 294 26.68 -28.81 35.50
C TYR A 294 27.20 -30.24 35.64
N ASN A 295 28.01 -30.71 34.70
CA ASN A 295 28.63 -32.05 34.77
C ASN A 295 29.54 -32.19 35.99
N HIS A 296 30.26 -31.13 36.36
CA HIS A 296 31.06 -31.10 37.58
C HIS A 296 30.19 -31.17 38.84
N ALA A 297 29.04 -30.48 38.86
CA ALA A 297 28.09 -30.54 39.95
C ALA A 297 27.52 -31.95 40.13
N GLN A 298 27.13 -32.60 39.03
CA GLN A 298 26.68 -34.00 39.04
C GLN A 298 27.77 -34.95 39.56
N TYR A 299 29.02 -34.74 39.15
CA TYR A 299 30.16 -35.49 39.69
C TYR A 299 30.34 -35.27 41.19
N LEU A 300 30.29 -34.02 41.67
CA LEU A 300 30.39 -33.70 43.10
C LEU A 300 29.23 -34.26 43.93
N GLU A 301 28.01 -34.23 43.39
CA GLU A 301 26.83 -34.87 43.98
C GLU A 301 27.02 -36.39 44.07
N SER A 302 27.54 -37.04 43.02
CA SER A 302 27.82 -38.48 43.03
C SER A 302 28.87 -38.90 44.06
N ILE A 303 29.76 -37.99 44.47
CA ILE A 303 30.76 -38.21 45.52
C ILE A 303 30.20 -37.88 46.92
N GLY A 304 29.01 -37.26 46.99
CA GLY A 304 28.38 -36.82 48.24
C GLY A 304 28.87 -35.47 48.76
N SER A 305 29.60 -34.69 47.96
CA SER A 305 30.07 -33.34 48.32
C SER A 305 29.02 -32.28 48.01
N PHE A 306 27.90 -32.30 48.73
CA PHE A 306 26.72 -31.47 48.45
C PHE A 306 27.00 -29.96 48.47
N GLU A 307 27.79 -29.46 49.41
CA GLU A 307 28.11 -28.01 49.50
C GLU A 307 28.80 -27.50 48.23
N LYS A 308 29.77 -28.25 47.69
CA LYS A 308 30.46 -27.90 46.44
C LYS A 308 29.58 -28.11 45.21
N ALA A 309 28.69 -29.11 45.27
CA ALA A 309 27.71 -29.34 44.22
C ALA A 309 26.75 -28.14 44.09
N ILE A 310 26.30 -27.56 45.22
CA ILE A 310 25.48 -26.33 45.25
C ILE A 310 26.22 -25.19 44.51
N GLU A 311 27.47 -24.91 44.87
CA GLU A 311 28.26 -23.86 44.20
C GLU A 311 28.39 -24.10 42.68
N SER A 312 28.52 -25.35 42.27
CA SER A 312 28.65 -25.71 40.85
C SER A 312 27.31 -25.61 40.10
N TYR A 313 26.19 -26.00 40.74
CA TYR A 313 24.83 -25.83 40.21
C TYR A 313 24.38 -24.36 40.16
N GLU A 314 24.89 -23.53 41.06
CA GLU A 314 24.71 -22.09 40.99
C GLU A 314 25.45 -21.52 39.77
N LYS A 315 26.70 -21.93 39.54
CA LYS A 315 27.49 -21.52 38.36
C LYS A 315 26.90 -22.01 37.03
N SER A 316 26.27 -23.18 37.00
CA SER A 316 25.53 -23.66 35.81
C SER A 316 24.17 -22.97 35.60
N ASN A 317 23.67 -22.21 36.58
CA ASN A 317 22.32 -21.63 36.64
C ASN A 317 21.17 -22.68 36.66
N THR A 318 21.43 -23.89 37.13
CA THR A 318 20.41 -24.95 37.24
C THR A 318 19.90 -25.15 38.67
N HIS A 319 20.43 -24.39 39.63
CA HIS A 319 20.08 -24.44 41.05
C HIS A 319 18.58 -24.35 41.37
N ALA A 320 17.78 -23.67 40.53
CA ALA A 320 16.34 -23.53 40.74
C ALA A 320 15.57 -24.86 40.70
N PHE A 321 16.10 -25.87 40.01
CA PHE A 321 15.49 -27.20 39.87
C PHE A 321 16.35 -28.27 40.56
N GLU A 322 17.67 -28.21 40.36
CA GLU A 322 18.60 -29.23 40.82
C GLU A 322 18.76 -29.25 42.35
N ILE A 323 18.80 -28.10 43.01
CA ILE A 323 18.96 -28.04 44.47
C ILE A 323 17.70 -28.54 45.19
N PRO A 324 16.48 -28.09 44.82
CA PRO A 324 15.27 -28.68 45.39
C PRO A 324 15.17 -30.20 45.18
N ARG A 325 15.57 -30.72 44.00
CA ARG A 325 15.65 -32.16 43.75
C ARG A 325 16.64 -32.84 44.70
N MET A 326 17.88 -32.34 44.74
CA MET A 326 18.97 -32.90 45.53
C MET A 326 18.66 -32.87 47.04
N MET A 327 18.00 -31.83 47.53
CA MET A 327 17.69 -31.62 48.95
C MET A 327 16.25 -32.00 49.34
N LEU A 328 15.50 -32.69 48.48
CA LEU A 328 14.09 -33.06 48.72
C LEU A 328 13.90 -33.83 50.03
N ASN A 329 14.89 -34.66 50.40
CA ASN A 329 14.87 -35.47 51.63
C ASN A 329 15.23 -34.68 52.90
N ASP A 330 15.66 -33.41 52.77
CA ASP A 330 15.99 -32.53 53.89
C ASP A 330 15.31 -31.15 53.73
N PRO A 331 13.99 -31.07 53.96
CA PRO A 331 13.22 -29.87 53.72
C PRO A 331 13.65 -28.69 54.60
N LYS A 332 14.27 -28.94 55.76
CA LYS A 332 14.72 -27.86 56.66
C LYS A 332 15.90 -27.09 56.07
N ASN A 333 16.89 -27.81 55.56
CA ASN A 333 18.04 -27.19 54.91
C ASN A 333 17.64 -26.56 53.56
N LEU A 334 16.68 -27.14 52.85
CA LEU A 334 16.11 -26.55 51.64
C LEU A 334 15.36 -25.24 51.95
N GLU A 335 14.55 -25.19 53.01
CA GLU A 335 13.87 -23.96 53.45
C GLU A 335 14.88 -22.86 53.79
N ALA A 336 15.95 -23.20 54.51
CA ALA A 336 17.03 -22.27 54.82
C ALA A 336 17.72 -21.75 53.55
N TYR A 337 17.96 -22.62 52.57
CA TYR A 337 18.52 -22.23 51.28
C TYR A 337 17.59 -21.27 50.53
N ILE A 338 16.30 -21.58 50.40
CA ILE A 338 15.32 -20.74 49.69
C ILE A 338 15.10 -19.41 50.41
N THR A 339 15.13 -19.41 51.74
CA THR A 339 15.01 -18.19 52.55
C THR A 339 16.25 -17.31 52.44
N LYS A 340 17.44 -17.90 52.25
CA LYS A 340 18.67 -17.15 51.95
C LYS A 340 18.65 -16.61 50.52
N GLU A 341 18.22 -17.42 49.56
CA GLU A 341 18.03 -17.08 48.14
C GLU A 341 16.67 -16.44 47.86
N GLN A 342 16.26 -15.49 48.71
CA GLN A 342 15.00 -14.75 48.62
C GLN A 342 14.82 -13.96 47.31
N LYS A 343 15.81 -13.97 46.42
CA LYS A 343 15.76 -13.26 45.15
C LYS A 343 15.21 -14.09 44.01
N ASN A 344 15.11 -15.41 44.12
CA ASN A 344 14.74 -16.27 43.00
C ASN A 344 13.24 -16.69 43.06
N PRO A 345 12.37 -16.13 42.20
CA PRO A 345 10.95 -16.45 42.20
C PRO A 345 10.66 -17.90 41.83
N LYS A 346 11.54 -18.56 41.06
CA LYS A 346 11.37 -19.97 40.67
C LYS A 346 11.50 -20.90 41.87
N LEU A 347 12.49 -20.64 42.74
CA LEU A 347 12.66 -21.38 44.00
C LEU A 347 11.47 -21.16 44.94
N MET A 348 11.00 -19.92 45.07
CA MET A 348 9.81 -19.60 45.87
C MET A 348 8.56 -20.30 45.35
N LYS A 349 8.38 -20.34 44.02
CA LYS A 349 7.27 -21.06 43.38
C LYS A 349 7.35 -22.56 43.65
N TRP A 350 8.53 -23.16 43.49
CA TRP A 350 8.72 -24.59 43.79
C TRP A 350 8.39 -24.89 45.26
N TRP A 351 8.84 -24.04 46.18
CA TRP A 351 8.54 -24.17 47.60
C TRP A 351 7.04 -24.00 47.91
N ALA A 352 6.38 -23.07 47.23
CA ALA A 352 4.93 -22.89 47.34
C ALA A 352 4.16 -24.13 46.87
N GLN A 353 4.60 -24.76 45.76
CA GLN A 353 4.04 -26.02 45.26
C GLN A 353 4.27 -27.18 46.25
N TYR A 354 5.46 -27.27 46.85
CA TYR A 354 5.77 -28.24 47.90
C TYR A 354 4.91 -28.03 49.16
N MET A 355 4.67 -26.78 49.56
CA MET A 355 3.78 -26.44 50.67
C MET A 355 2.31 -26.75 50.35
N GLU A 356 1.87 -26.53 49.10
CA GLU A 356 0.54 -26.91 48.61
C GLU A 356 0.35 -28.43 48.65
N SER A 357 1.33 -29.22 48.19
CA SER A 357 1.28 -30.69 48.25
C SER A 357 1.33 -31.24 49.67
N SER A 358 2.04 -30.56 50.57
CA SER A 358 2.06 -30.86 52.01
C SER A 358 0.78 -30.46 52.75
N GLY A 359 -0.18 -29.82 52.06
CA GLY A 359 -1.45 -29.36 52.64
C GLY A 359 -1.37 -28.06 53.44
N ASN A 360 -0.21 -27.40 53.49
CA ASN A 360 -0.04 -26.13 54.21
C ASN A 360 -0.42 -24.93 53.32
N ILE A 361 -1.72 -24.73 53.15
CA ILE A 361 -2.30 -23.68 52.28
C ILE A 361 -1.83 -22.28 52.67
N LYS A 362 -1.68 -22.00 53.98
CA LYS A 362 -1.24 -20.67 54.45
C LYS A 362 0.19 -20.35 54.01
N ALA A 363 1.10 -21.31 54.15
CA ALA A 363 2.48 -21.16 53.67
C ALA A 363 2.52 -21.10 52.14
N ALA A 364 1.78 -21.97 51.45
CA ALA A 364 1.70 -21.95 49.99
C ALA A 364 1.25 -20.58 49.46
N LYS A 365 0.20 -20.00 50.05
CA LYS A 365 -0.28 -18.64 49.74
C LYS A 365 0.82 -17.59 49.89
N TYR A 366 1.52 -17.60 51.03
CA TYR A 366 2.61 -16.65 51.31
C TYR A 366 3.73 -16.75 50.27
N TYR A 367 4.19 -17.96 49.95
CA TYR A 367 5.27 -18.15 48.98
C TYR A 367 4.84 -17.91 47.54
N TYR A 368 3.59 -18.22 47.14
CA TYR A 368 3.09 -17.83 45.81
C TYR A 368 2.99 -16.31 45.64
N GLU A 369 2.60 -15.58 46.70
CA GLU A 369 2.58 -14.12 46.69
C GLU A 369 3.99 -13.53 46.58
N LEU A 370 4.97 -14.07 47.33
CA LEU A 370 6.38 -13.70 47.19
C LEU A 370 6.94 -14.01 45.80
N ALA A 371 6.59 -15.17 45.24
CA ALA A 371 6.98 -15.59 43.89
C ALA A 371 6.29 -14.76 42.79
N LYS A 372 5.28 -13.96 43.13
CA LYS A 372 4.39 -13.24 42.20
C LYS A 372 3.68 -14.17 41.21
N ASP A 373 3.43 -15.42 41.59
CA ASP A 373 2.65 -16.38 40.81
C ASP A 373 1.16 -16.26 41.15
N TYR A 374 0.53 -15.22 40.60
CA TYR A 374 -0.87 -14.91 40.87
C TYR A 374 -1.84 -15.92 40.28
N LEU A 375 -1.46 -16.63 39.20
CA LEU A 375 -2.28 -17.71 38.63
C LEU A 375 -2.42 -18.84 39.65
N SER A 376 -1.30 -19.34 40.17
CA SER A 376 -1.31 -20.42 41.16
C SER A 376 -2.01 -19.98 42.46
N LEU A 377 -1.80 -18.73 42.88
CA LEU A 377 -2.49 -18.15 44.03
C LEU A 377 -4.01 -18.08 43.83
N VAL A 378 -4.50 -17.58 42.69
CA VAL A 378 -5.93 -17.52 42.38
C VAL A 378 -6.52 -18.93 42.24
N ARG A 379 -5.81 -19.85 41.59
CA ARG A 379 -6.20 -21.28 41.52
C ARG A 379 -6.38 -21.87 42.91
N LEU A 380 -5.42 -21.65 43.80
CA LEU A 380 -5.46 -22.13 45.19
C LEU A 380 -6.59 -21.50 46.00
N LEU A 381 -6.87 -20.20 45.81
CA LEU A 381 -7.98 -19.53 46.49
C LEU A 381 -9.34 -19.99 45.97
N CYS A 382 -9.49 -20.17 44.65
CA CYS A 382 -10.69 -20.73 44.03
C CYS A 382 -10.98 -22.15 44.50
N SER A 383 -9.97 -23.03 44.59
CA SER A 383 -10.16 -24.41 45.04
C SER A 383 -10.55 -24.52 46.53
N ASN A 384 -10.19 -23.52 47.33
CA ASN A 384 -10.55 -23.42 48.75
C ASN A 384 -11.81 -22.56 49.01
N ASN A 385 -12.60 -22.23 47.97
CA ASN A 385 -13.81 -21.40 48.05
C ASN A 385 -13.59 -19.99 48.64
N LEU A 386 -12.38 -19.43 48.56
CA LEU A 386 -12.04 -18.07 49.00
C LEU A 386 -12.12 -17.08 47.83
N ILE A 387 -13.32 -16.94 47.25
CA ILE A 387 -13.53 -16.25 45.97
C ILE A 387 -13.33 -14.74 46.06
N ASP A 388 -13.71 -14.12 47.19
CA ASP A 388 -13.52 -12.68 47.41
C ASP A 388 -12.04 -12.32 47.43
N GLU A 389 -11.21 -13.14 48.09
CA GLU A 389 -9.76 -12.98 48.09
C GLU A 389 -9.17 -13.21 46.69
N ALA A 390 -9.64 -14.23 45.97
CA ALA A 390 -9.22 -14.49 44.59
C ALA A 390 -9.51 -13.29 43.66
N CYS A 391 -10.68 -12.66 43.82
CA CYS A 391 -11.07 -11.46 43.10
C CYS A 391 -10.17 -10.27 43.41
N GLU A 392 -9.87 -10.04 44.69
CA GLU A 392 -8.98 -8.97 45.12
C GLU A 392 -7.56 -9.17 44.57
N VAL A 393 -7.05 -10.40 44.63
CA VAL A 393 -5.73 -10.75 44.07
C VAL A 393 -5.71 -10.49 42.56
N ALA A 394 -6.69 -11.00 41.79
CA ALA A 394 -6.74 -10.81 40.34
C ALA A 394 -6.88 -9.33 39.93
N LYS A 395 -7.70 -8.56 40.66
CA LYS A 395 -7.90 -7.12 40.39
C LYS A 395 -6.64 -6.30 40.73
N LYS A 396 -5.95 -6.62 41.83
CA LYS A 396 -4.74 -5.90 42.26
C LYS A 396 -3.53 -6.25 41.41
N SER A 397 -3.34 -7.53 41.10
CA SER A 397 -2.20 -8.00 40.30
C SER A 397 -2.29 -7.55 38.84
N LYS A 398 -3.51 -7.42 38.31
CA LYS A 398 -3.79 -7.25 36.87
C LYS A 398 -3.14 -8.35 36.02
N ASP A 399 -2.90 -9.52 36.61
CA ASP A 399 -2.31 -10.65 35.92
C ASP A 399 -3.35 -11.28 34.97
N LYS A 400 -2.97 -11.46 33.71
CA LYS A 400 -3.88 -11.92 32.66
C LYS A 400 -4.33 -13.36 32.93
N SER A 401 -3.39 -14.22 33.31
CA SER A 401 -3.66 -15.64 33.56
C SER A 401 -4.52 -15.83 34.80
N ALA A 402 -4.26 -15.09 35.89
CA ALA A 402 -5.10 -15.07 37.07
C ALA A 402 -6.53 -14.60 36.76
N CYS A 403 -6.68 -13.52 35.97
CA CYS A 403 -7.99 -13.06 35.51
C CYS A 403 -8.70 -14.10 34.63
N TYR A 404 -7.98 -14.80 33.77
CA TYR A 404 -8.53 -15.84 32.90
C TYR A 404 -9.06 -17.03 33.70
N HIS A 405 -8.29 -17.53 34.66
CA HIS A 405 -8.71 -18.64 35.53
C HIS A 405 -9.95 -18.25 36.36
N LEU A 406 -9.97 -17.02 36.90
CA LEU A 406 -11.14 -16.51 37.62
C LEU A 406 -12.36 -16.35 36.71
N ALA A 407 -12.17 -15.96 35.45
CA ALA A 407 -13.25 -15.89 34.47
C ALA A 407 -13.85 -17.28 34.18
N GLN A 408 -13.01 -18.30 34.01
CA GLN A 408 -13.47 -19.70 33.86
C GLN A 408 -14.22 -20.20 35.09
N TYR A 409 -13.79 -19.81 36.30
CA TYR A 409 -14.52 -20.11 37.53
C TYR A 409 -15.93 -19.49 37.48
N TYR A 410 -16.06 -18.21 37.15
CA TYR A 410 -17.38 -17.56 37.05
C TYR A 410 -18.26 -18.14 35.92
N GLU A 411 -17.67 -18.50 34.79
CA GLU A 411 -18.36 -19.18 33.69
C GLU A 411 -18.95 -20.52 34.15
N ALA A 412 -18.17 -21.33 34.86
CA ALA A 412 -18.61 -22.62 35.39
C ALA A 412 -19.71 -22.49 36.47
N HIS A 413 -19.78 -21.36 37.18
CA HIS A 413 -20.78 -21.09 38.23
C HIS A 413 -21.99 -20.29 37.70
N GLY A 414 -22.05 -19.98 36.41
CA GLY A 414 -23.18 -19.32 35.77
C GLY A 414 -23.26 -17.79 35.94
N ASP A 415 -22.24 -17.13 36.49
CA ASP A 415 -22.16 -15.66 36.53
C ASP A 415 -21.43 -15.12 35.30
N PHE A 416 -22.15 -15.09 34.18
CA PHE A 416 -21.60 -14.70 32.88
C PHE A 416 -21.17 -13.23 32.82
N ASN A 417 -21.79 -12.35 33.60
CA ASN A 417 -21.40 -10.94 33.64
C ASN A 417 -20.01 -10.76 34.25
N SER A 418 -19.75 -11.43 35.38
CA SER A 418 -18.43 -11.44 35.99
C SER A 418 -17.42 -12.16 35.11
N ALA A 419 -17.79 -13.30 34.52
CA ALA A 419 -16.93 -14.05 33.60
C ALA A 419 -16.45 -13.18 32.43
N ILE A 420 -17.37 -12.50 31.72
CA ILE A 420 -17.06 -11.60 30.60
C ILE A 420 -16.13 -10.46 31.05
N ASN A 421 -16.40 -9.85 32.20
CA ASN A 421 -15.57 -8.76 32.72
C ASN A 421 -14.14 -9.22 33.02
N PHE A 422 -13.97 -10.43 33.57
CA PHE A 422 -12.65 -11.00 33.84
C PHE A 422 -11.95 -11.53 32.58
N PHE A 423 -12.66 -12.12 31.61
CA PHE A 423 -12.09 -12.44 30.29
C PHE A 423 -11.61 -11.20 29.56
N ALA A 424 -12.36 -10.10 29.62
CA ALA A 424 -11.96 -8.81 29.06
C ALA A 424 -10.68 -8.28 29.74
N LYS A 425 -10.57 -8.37 31.08
CA LYS A 425 -9.34 -8.02 31.82
C LYS A 425 -8.17 -8.93 31.49
N ALA A 426 -8.43 -10.19 31.17
CA ALA A 426 -7.43 -11.16 30.71
C ALA A 426 -6.99 -10.94 29.26
N HIS A 427 -7.63 -10.03 28.51
CA HIS A 427 -7.51 -9.90 27.05
C HIS A 427 -7.93 -11.15 26.25
N ALA A 428 -8.73 -12.02 26.85
CA ALA A 428 -9.32 -13.17 26.17
C ALA A 428 -10.65 -12.75 25.52
N TYR A 429 -10.56 -11.87 24.53
CA TYR A 429 -11.73 -11.28 23.90
C TYR A 429 -12.58 -12.30 23.14
N ASN A 430 -11.98 -13.36 22.57
CA ASN A 430 -12.75 -14.42 21.91
C ASN A 430 -13.70 -15.13 22.88
N SER A 431 -13.22 -15.45 24.10
CA SER A 431 -14.07 -16.04 25.15
C SER A 431 -15.16 -15.07 25.60
N ALA A 432 -14.84 -13.77 25.72
CA ALA A 432 -15.81 -12.74 26.04
C ALA A 432 -16.86 -12.55 24.94
N THR A 433 -16.46 -12.58 23.65
CA THR A 433 -17.33 -12.47 22.47
C THR A 433 -18.24 -13.69 22.38
N ARG A 434 -17.73 -14.90 22.59
CA ARG A 434 -18.54 -16.13 22.66
C ARG A 434 -19.61 -16.04 23.74
N LEU A 435 -19.23 -15.73 24.98
CA LEU A 435 -20.19 -15.60 26.07
C LEU A 435 -21.20 -14.47 25.84
N ALA A 436 -20.76 -13.34 25.27
CA ALA A 436 -21.65 -12.24 24.93
C ALA A 436 -22.68 -12.65 23.86
N LYS A 437 -22.28 -13.46 22.87
CA LYS A 437 -23.13 -14.00 21.82
C LYS A 437 -24.15 -15.02 22.37
N GLU A 438 -23.68 -15.98 23.18
CA GLU A 438 -24.52 -17.04 23.78
C GLU A 438 -25.58 -16.49 24.74
N HIS A 439 -25.28 -15.41 25.46
CA HIS A 439 -26.18 -14.79 26.43
C HIS A 439 -26.85 -13.48 25.95
N HIS A 440 -26.82 -13.21 24.65
CA HIS A 440 -27.47 -12.04 24.02
C HIS A 440 -27.07 -10.67 24.63
N MET A 441 -25.82 -10.52 25.07
CA MET A 441 -25.28 -9.25 25.62
C MET A 441 -24.81 -8.31 24.49
N LYS A 442 -25.76 -7.84 23.68
CA LYS A 442 -25.52 -7.06 22.45
C LYS A 442 -24.62 -5.84 22.68
N ASP A 443 -24.87 -5.04 23.71
CA ASP A 443 -24.12 -3.80 23.99
C ASP A 443 -22.60 -4.02 24.13
N LYS A 444 -22.21 -5.19 24.64
CA LYS A 444 -20.80 -5.53 24.86
C LYS A 444 -20.17 -6.23 23.66
N LEU A 445 -20.96 -6.96 22.87
CA LEU A 445 -20.48 -7.80 21.78
C LEU A 445 -19.69 -7.02 20.72
N ALA A 446 -20.20 -5.86 20.28
CA ALA A 446 -19.52 -5.06 19.26
C ALA A 446 -18.15 -4.56 19.76
N ASN A 447 -18.08 -4.14 21.02
CA ASN A 447 -16.83 -3.65 21.61
C ASN A 447 -15.77 -4.76 21.72
N PHE A 448 -16.17 -5.96 22.15
CA PHE A 448 -15.24 -7.08 22.23
C PHE A 448 -14.81 -7.60 20.86
N ALA A 449 -15.72 -7.66 19.89
CA ALA A 449 -15.39 -8.03 18.53
C ALA A 449 -14.36 -7.07 17.90
N LEU A 450 -14.52 -5.75 18.13
CA LEU A 450 -13.56 -4.73 17.71
C LEU A 450 -12.17 -4.90 18.34
N LEU A 451 -12.10 -5.38 19.59
CA LEU A 451 -10.84 -5.62 20.30
C LEU A 451 -10.20 -6.96 19.92
N ALA A 452 -10.99 -7.98 19.62
CA ALA A 452 -10.51 -9.29 19.20
C ALA A 452 -9.94 -9.28 17.77
N GLY A 453 -10.63 -8.60 16.84
CA GLY A 453 -10.27 -8.56 15.43
C GLY A 453 -10.54 -9.88 14.68
N GLY A 454 -10.19 -9.91 13.39
CA GLY A 454 -10.20 -11.14 12.58
C GLY A 454 -11.58 -11.81 12.45
N ASN A 455 -11.64 -13.12 12.72
CA ASN A 455 -12.86 -13.92 12.57
C ASN A 455 -13.99 -13.48 13.52
N GLU A 456 -13.66 -13.02 14.73
CA GLU A 456 -14.65 -12.59 15.72
C GLU A 456 -15.44 -11.36 15.25
N LEU A 457 -14.81 -10.46 14.48
CA LEU A 457 -15.50 -9.34 13.83
C LEU A 457 -16.58 -9.84 12.86
N VAL A 458 -16.25 -10.84 12.05
CA VAL A 458 -17.15 -11.40 11.04
C VAL A 458 -18.29 -12.16 11.71
N GLU A 459 -18.01 -12.91 12.77
CA GLU A 459 -19.05 -13.60 13.53
C GLU A 459 -19.99 -12.63 14.25
N ALA A 460 -19.46 -11.59 14.86
CA ALA A 460 -20.27 -10.53 15.45
C ALA A 460 -21.11 -9.83 14.37
N ALA A 461 -20.53 -9.53 13.20
CA ALA A 461 -21.25 -8.94 12.08
C ALA A 461 -22.43 -9.82 11.62
N ARG A 462 -22.24 -11.14 11.49
CA ARG A 462 -23.32 -12.08 11.16
C ARG A 462 -24.41 -12.10 12.23
N TYR A 463 -24.04 -12.07 13.50
CA TYR A 463 -25.00 -12.01 14.60
C TYR A 463 -25.87 -10.74 14.57
N TYR A 464 -25.28 -9.60 14.21
CA TYR A 464 -26.05 -8.37 14.00
C TYR A 464 -26.83 -8.38 12.66
N GLU A 465 -26.34 -9.06 11.61
CA GLU A 465 -27.07 -9.22 10.35
C GLU A 465 -28.36 -10.05 10.52
N GLU A 466 -28.35 -11.04 11.40
CA GLU A 466 -29.54 -11.82 11.77
C GLU A 466 -30.56 -11.02 12.60
N ASN A 467 -30.11 -9.99 13.32
CA ASN A 467 -30.95 -9.13 14.16
C ASN A 467 -31.31 -7.84 13.41
N THR A 468 -32.55 -7.71 12.94
CA THR A 468 -33.00 -6.62 12.06
C THR A 468 -32.85 -5.20 12.62
N GLU A 469 -32.79 -5.01 13.94
CA GLU A 469 -32.76 -3.68 14.57
C GLU A 469 -31.38 -3.00 14.53
N GLU A 470 -30.28 -3.75 14.36
CA GLU A 470 -28.90 -3.24 14.52
C GLU A 470 -28.03 -3.52 13.28
N THR A 471 -28.65 -3.38 12.10
CA THR A 471 -28.01 -3.62 10.81
C THR A 471 -26.87 -2.64 10.51
N ASP A 472 -26.92 -1.42 11.06
CA ASP A 472 -25.85 -0.43 11.00
C ASP A 472 -24.54 -0.94 11.64
N LYS A 473 -24.63 -1.62 12.79
CA LYS A 473 -23.49 -2.25 13.47
C LYS A 473 -22.92 -3.39 12.63
N ALA A 474 -23.78 -4.20 12.00
CA ALA A 474 -23.33 -5.27 11.10
C ALA A 474 -22.52 -4.73 9.91
N VAL A 475 -23.02 -3.68 9.25
CA VAL A 475 -22.32 -3.02 8.14
C VAL A 475 -20.96 -2.47 8.59
N MET A 476 -20.92 -1.77 9.73
CA MET A 476 -19.68 -1.24 10.29
C MET A 476 -18.67 -2.36 10.62
N LEU A 477 -19.11 -3.48 11.19
CA LEU A 477 -18.23 -4.59 11.54
C LEU A 477 -17.69 -5.30 10.29
N TYR A 478 -18.52 -5.51 9.25
CA TYR A 478 -18.04 -6.04 7.96
C TYR A 478 -17.03 -5.11 7.30
N HIS A 479 -17.27 -3.80 7.36
CA HIS A 479 -16.32 -2.80 6.85
C HIS A 479 -14.98 -2.88 7.59
N LYS A 480 -15.01 -2.91 8.92
CA LYS A 480 -13.79 -3.02 9.75
C LYS A 480 -13.09 -4.38 9.63
N ALA A 481 -13.80 -5.42 9.25
CA ALA A 481 -13.22 -6.73 8.92
C ALA A 481 -12.55 -6.77 7.53
N GLY A 482 -12.62 -5.69 6.74
CA GLY A 482 -12.09 -5.62 5.37
C GLY A 482 -13.01 -6.26 4.31
N LEU A 483 -14.21 -6.72 4.70
CA LEU A 483 -15.18 -7.33 3.79
C LEU A 483 -16.08 -6.26 3.15
N ILE A 484 -15.45 -5.33 2.41
CA ILE A 484 -16.10 -4.15 1.82
C ILE A 484 -17.29 -4.55 0.93
N GLY A 485 -17.14 -5.58 0.09
CA GLY A 485 -18.23 -6.04 -0.79
C GLY A 485 -19.47 -6.51 -0.01
N ARG A 486 -19.29 -7.24 1.11
CA ARG A 486 -20.38 -7.68 1.97
C ARG A 486 -21.00 -6.51 2.73
N ALA A 487 -20.17 -5.58 3.20
CA ALA A 487 -20.62 -4.36 3.88
C ALA A 487 -21.48 -3.50 2.95
N LEU A 488 -21.05 -3.31 1.69
CA LEU A 488 -21.81 -2.61 0.66
C LEU A 488 -23.12 -3.33 0.34
N ASP A 489 -23.08 -4.63 0.05
CA ASP A 489 -24.30 -5.41 -0.25
C ASP A 489 -25.32 -5.33 0.90
N LEU A 490 -24.87 -5.43 2.16
CA LEU A 490 -25.76 -5.30 3.31
C LEU A 490 -26.29 -3.87 3.45
N ALA A 491 -25.45 -2.86 3.29
CA ALA A 491 -25.85 -1.47 3.39
C ALA A 491 -26.83 -1.06 2.29
N PHE A 492 -26.69 -1.61 1.08
CA PHE A 492 -27.64 -1.40 -0.02
C PHE A 492 -28.99 -2.06 0.27
N ARG A 493 -28.99 -3.29 0.79
CA ARG A 493 -30.22 -4.02 1.13
C ARG A 493 -31.01 -3.39 2.28
N THR A 494 -30.30 -2.71 3.19
CA THR A 494 -30.88 -2.14 4.42
C THR A 494 -31.00 -0.60 4.37
N GLU A 495 -30.61 0.02 3.25
CA GLU A 495 -30.63 1.48 3.04
C GLU A 495 -29.90 2.29 4.13
N GLN A 496 -28.81 1.76 4.67
CA GLN A 496 -28.05 2.38 5.77
C GLN A 496 -27.06 3.46 5.27
N PHE A 497 -27.57 4.66 4.97
CA PHE A 497 -26.81 5.77 4.37
C PHE A 497 -25.60 6.23 5.19
N SER A 498 -25.73 6.31 6.52
CA SER A 498 -24.66 6.76 7.41
C SER A 498 -23.46 5.81 7.37
N ALA A 499 -23.73 4.51 7.33
CA ALA A 499 -22.70 3.47 7.25
C ALA A 499 -22.03 3.45 5.86
N LEU A 500 -22.82 3.63 4.80
CA LEU A 500 -22.30 3.77 3.42
C LEU A 500 -21.32 4.93 3.28
N ASP A 501 -21.69 6.13 3.76
CA ASP A 501 -20.83 7.32 3.65
C ASP A 501 -19.46 7.16 4.34
N LEU A 502 -19.34 6.26 5.32
CA LEU A 502 -18.06 5.88 5.92
C LEU A 502 -17.26 4.93 5.03
N ILE A 503 -17.90 3.89 4.48
CA ILE A 503 -17.26 2.92 3.57
C ILE A 503 -16.67 3.63 2.34
N ILE A 504 -17.39 4.62 1.80
CA ILE A 504 -17.00 5.28 0.55
C ILE A 504 -15.81 6.21 0.71
N LYS A 505 -15.58 6.77 1.90
CA LYS A 505 -14.38 7.56 2.15
C LYS A 505 -13.11 6.74 2.00
N ASP A 506 -13.22 5.43 2.20
CA ASP A 506 -12.12 4.48 2.07
C ASP A 506 -12.05 3.86 0.66
N LEU A 507 -13.04 4.13 -0.22
CA LEU A 507 -13.02 3.70 -1.62
C LEU A 507 -12.19 4.68 -2.46
N ASP A 508 -11.21 4.13 -3.18
CA ASP A 508 -10.29 4.87 -4.03
C ASP A 508 -10.20 4.27 -5.44
N GLN A 509 -9.25 4.77 -6.25
CA GLN A 509 -9.01 4.27 -7.61
C GLN A 509 -8.42 2.85 -7.66
N THR A 510 -7.97 2.29 -6.53
CA THR A 510 -7.40 0.94 -6.43
C THR A 510 -8.43 -0.12 -6.03
N SER A 511 -9.60 0.34 -5.58
CA SER A 511 -10.73 -0.50 -5.19
C SER A 511 -11.30 -1.28 -6.37
N ASP A 512 -11.90 -2.44 -6.10
CA ASP A 512 -12.47 -3.30 -7.13
C ASP A 512 -13.56 -2.58 -7.95
N THR A 513 -13.44 -2.63 -9.27
CA THR A 513 -14.32 -1.95 -10.24
C THR A 513 -15.79 -2.31 -10.00
N VAL A 514 -16.09 -3.57 -9.68
CA VAL A 514 -17.48 -4.03 -9.43
C VAL A 514 -18.09 -3.35 -8.21
N SER A 515 -17.30 -3.16 -7.15
CA SER A 515 -17.76 -2.52 -5.91
C SER A 515 -18.02 -1.02 -6.13
N LEU A 516 -17.15 -0.36 -6.91
CA LEU A 516 -17.31 1.05 -7.28
C LEU A 516 -18.56 1.29 -8.15
N GLU A 517 -18.83 0.41 -9.11
CA GLU A 517 -20.02 0.47 -9.96
C GLU A 517 -21.32 0.32 -9.17
N ARG A 518 -21.40 -0.69 -8.29
CA ARG A 518 -22.57 -0.89 -7.42
C ARG A 518 -22.79 0.30 -6.50
N ALA A 519 -21.72 0.85 -5.94
CA ALA A 519 -21.80 2.06 -5.12
C ALA A 519 -22.31 3.26 -5.94
N ALA A 520 -21.84 3.44 -7.17
CA ALA A 520 -22.32 4.49 -8.06
C ALA A 520 -23.81 4.34 -8.40
N GLU A 521 -24.27 3.14 -8.78
CA GLU A 521 -25.68 2.86 -9.07
C GLU A 521 -26.58 3.17 -7.87
N PHE A 522 -26.15 2.80 -6.67
CA PHE A 522 -26.88 3.14 -5.44
C PHE A 522 -27.02 4.65 -5.24
N PHE A 523 -25.97 5.43 -5.49
CA PHE A 523 -26.04 6.89 -5.39
C PHE A 523 -26.88 7.55 -6.49
N ILE A 524 -26.88 6.98 -7.69
CA ILE A 524 -27.76 7.42 -8.78
C ILE A 524 -29.22 7.23 -8.38
N ASN A 525 -29.58 6.06 -7.84
CA ASN A 525 -30.93 5.75 -7.39
C ASN A 525 -31.38 6.67 -6.23
N ASN A 526 -30.44 7.07 -5.37
CA ASN A 526 -30.70 7.95 -4.23
C ASN A 526 -30.45 9.44 -4.50
N GLN A 527 -30.41 9.86 -5.77
CA GLN A 527 -30.31 11.26 -6.20
C GLN A 527 -29.04 12.01 -5.74
N ARG A 528 -27.99 11.31 -5.29
CA ARG A 528 -26.69 11.91 -4.92
C ARG A 528 -25.71 11.81 -6.09
N TYR A 529 -25.96 12.58 -7.13
CA TYR A 529 -25.26 12.43 -8.40
C TYR A 529 -23.76 12.80 -8.34
N GLU A 530 -23.35 13.78 -7.53
CA GLU A 530 -21.94 14.20 -7.42
C GLU A 530 -21.01 13.05 -6.98
N LYS A 531 -21.42 12.30 -5.95
CA LYS A 531 -20.65 11.14 -5.47
C LYS A 531 -20.67 9.99 -6.47
N ALA A 532 -21.80 9.78 -7.16
CA ALA A 532 -21.90 8.78 -8.21
C ALA A 532 -20.91 9.07 -9.36
N VAL A 533 -20.79 10.33 -9.80
CA VAL A 533 -19.82 10.74 -10.82
C VAL A 533 -18.38 10.44 -10.38
N GLN A 534 -18.04 10.75 -9.13
CA GLN A 534 -16.71 10.44 -8.57
C GLN A 534 -16.41 8.93 -8.58
N LEU A 535 -17.37 8.11 -8.13
CA LEU A 535 -17.22 6.65 -8.09
C LEU A 535 -17.13 6.04 -9.50
N LEU A 536 -17.91 6.54 -10.47
CA LEU A 536 -17.80 6.12 -11.87
C LEU A 536 -16.45 6.53 -12.48
N ALA A 537 -15.91 7.68 -12.10
CA ALA A 537 -14.56 8.11 -12.51
C ALA A 537 -13.49 7.17 -11.94
N TYR A 538 -13.60 6.76 -10.67
CA TYR A 538 -12.71 5.77 -10.06
C TYR A 538 -12.83 4.39 -10.73
N ALA A 539 -14.04 3.99 -11.11
CA ALA A 539 -14.30 2.76 -11.87
C ALA A 539 -13.84 2.83 -13.34
N LYS A 540 -13.23 3.94 -13.78
CA LYS A 540 -12.81 4.21 -15.18
C LYS A 540 -13.95 4.19 -16.20
N LYS A 541 -15.20 4.32 -15.75
CA LYS A 541 -16.40 4.46 -16.60
C LYS A 541 -16.66 5.92 -16.94
N PHE A 542 -15.70 6.54 -17.64
CA PHE A 542 -15.74 7.97 -17.94
C PHE A 542 -16.95 8.38 -18.78
N SER A 543 -17.35 7.57 -19.77
CA SER A 543 -18.51 7.86 -20.61
C SER A 543 -19.79 8.01 -19.79
N ALA A 544 -20.11 6.99 -18.97
CA ALA A 544 -21.28 7.00 -18.11
C ALA A 544 -21.25 8.15 -17.10
N ALA A 545 -20.08 8.50 -16.58
CA ALA A 545 -19.93 9.62 -15.66
C ALA A 545 -20.19 10.98 -16.34
N ILE A 546 -19.74 11.17 -17.58
CA ILE A 546 -19.98 12.38 -18.37
C ILE A 546 -21.46 12.48 -18.75
N ASP A 547 -22.07 11.37 -19.20
CA ASP A 547 -23.48 11.32 -19.55
C ASP A 547 -24.35 11.65 -18.31
N LEU A 548 -23.98 11.13 -17.13
CA LEU A 548 -24.65 11.47 -15.86
C LEU A 548 -24.52 12.96 -15.51
N CYS A 549 -23.38 13.58 -15.78
CA CYS A 549 -23.20 15.03 -15.58
C CYS A 549 -24.11 15.85 -16.50
N ALA A 550 -24.26 15.42 -17.76
CA ALA A 550 -25.10 16.08 -18.75
C ALA A 550 -26.60 15.92 -18.41
N ASP A 551 -27.04 14.70 -18.09
CA ASP A 551 -28.45 14.38 -17.86
C ASP A 551 -29.00 14.97 -16.55
N LYS A 552 -28.17 15.02 -15.50
CA LYS A 552 -28.57 15.50 -14.15
C LYS A 552 -28.03 16.87 -13.81
N ASN A 553 -27.35 17.53 -14.76
CA ASN A 553 -26.74 18.85 -14.61
C ASN A 553 -25.83 18.97 -13.38
N VAL A 554 -24.98 17.96 -13.17
CA VAL A 554 -24.02 17.92 -12.05
C VAL A 554 -22.88 18.89 -12.34
N PRO A 555 -22.59 19.88 -11.46
CA PRO A 555 -21.60 20.90 -11.74
C PRO A 555 -20.20 20.30 -11.88
N ILE A 556 -19.58 20.48 -13.04
CA ILE A 556 -18.21 20.04 -13.33
C ILE A 556 -17.24 21.05 -12.70
N THR A 557 -16.80 20.76 -11.48
CA THR A 557 -15.68 21.45 -10.82
C THR A 557 -14.35 21.07 -11.48
N GLU A 558 -13.28 21.85 -11.23
CA GLU A 558 -11.95 21.53 -11.78
C GLU A 558 -11.46 20.14 -11.34
N GLN A 559 -11.76 19.75 -10.09
CA GLN A 559 -11.45 18.42 -9.55
C GLN A 559 -12.17 17.29 -10.29
N ILE A 560 -13.49 17.42 -10.50
CA ILE A 560 -14.27 16.42 -11.26
C ILE A 560 -13.78 16.39 -12.71
N ALA A 561 -13.49 17.56 -13.30
CA ALA A 561 -13.00 17.64 -14.67
C ALA A 561 -11.66 16.94 -14.85
N GLU A 562 -10.76 17.03 -13.87
CA GLU A 562 -9.48 16.31 -13.86
C GLU A 562 -9.66 14.81 -13.65
N LEU A 563 -10.52 14.39 -12.71
CA LEU A 563 -10.86 12.98 -12.49
C LEU A 563 -11.47 12.32 -13.73
N LEU A 564 -12.33 13.05 -14.45
CA LEU A 564 -12.97 12.58 -15.69
C LEU A 564 -12.06 12.67 -16.92
N THR A 565 -10.86 13.27 -16.80
CA THR A 565 -9.88 13.30 -17.88
C THR A 565 -9.11 11.98 -17.88
N PRO A 566 -9.29 11.09 -18.86
CA PRO A 566 -8.55 9.83 -18.88
C PRO A 566 -7.04 10.12 -18.91
N THR A 567 -6.19 9.34 -18.24
CA THR A 567 -4.73 9.38 -18.47
C THR A 567 -4.37 8.62 -19.75
N LYS A 568 -3.19 8.87 -20.33
CA LYS A 568 -2.79 8.19 -21.59
C LYS A 568 -2.71 6.67 -21.41
N ASP A 569 -2.50 6.21 -20.18
CA ASP A 569 -2.42 4.78 -19.84
C ASP A 569 -3.81 4.13 -19.64
N ALA A 570 -4.84 4.91 -19.29
CA ALA A 570 -6.18 4.39 -19.03
C ALA A 570 -6.94 4.00 -20.31
N ILE A 571 -6.68 4.69 -21.43
CA ILE A 571 -7.29 4.43 -22.73
C ILE A 571 -6.19 4.48 -23.79
N MET A 572 -5.77 3.32 -24.28
CA MET A 572 -4.72 3.20 -25.31
C MET A 572 -5.16 3.80 -26.66
N ASN A 573 -6.47 3.83 -26.93
CA ASN A 573 -6.99 4.37 -28.17
C ASN A 573 -7.13 5.90 -28.09
N GLN A 574 -6.31 6.61 -28.88
CA GLN A 574 -6.31 8.08 -28.91
C GLN A 574 -7.63 8.65 -29.43
N VAL A 575 -8.36 7.93 -30.30
CA VAL A 575 -9.64 8.39 -30.87
C VAL A 575 -10.71 8.42 -29.79
N GLU A 576 -10.90 7.31 -29.06
CA GLU A 576 -11.86 7.22 -27.96
C GLU A 576 -11.55 8.23 -26.84
N ARG A 577 -10.27 8.43 -26.54
CA ARG A 577 -9.83 9.46 -25.60
C ARG A 577 -10.26 10.86 -26.06
N ASN A 578 -10.05 11.18 -27.34
CA ASN A 578 -10.42 12.49 -27.88
C ASN A 578 -11.94 12.69 -27.88
N ASP A 579 -12.71 11.66 -28.22
CA ASP A 579 -14.18 11.71 -28.20
C ASP A 579 -14.73 11.92 -26.78
N LEU A 580 -14.14 11.27 -25.77
CA LEU A 580 -14.51 11.50 -24.36
C LEU A 580 -14.17 12.92 -23.90
N LEU A 581 -13.01 13.45 -24.31
CA LEU A 581 -12.63 14.83 -23.99
C LEU A 581 -13.54 15.86 -24.68
N GLU A 582 -13.98 15.57 -25.90
CA GLU A 582 -14.95 16.38 -26.64
C GLU A 582 -16.31 16.41 -25.92
N LYS A 583 -16.84 15.24 -25.53
CA LYS A 583 -18.08 15.16 -24.73
C LYS A 583 -17.97 15.90 -23.39
N LEU A 584 -16.86 15.72 -22.67
CA LEU A 584 -16.62 16.43 -21.41
C LEU A 584 -16.58 17.95 -21.62
N ALA A 585 -15.92 18.40 -22.69
CA ALA A 585 -15.85 19.81 -23.04
C ALA A 585 -17.23 20.39 -23.41
N GLU A 586 -18.02 19.66 -24.20
CA GLU A 586 -19.40 20.03 -24.54
C GLU A 586 -20.28 20.17 -23.30
N CYS A 587 -20.18 19.23 -22.36
CA CYS A 587 -20.89 19.31 -21.08
C CYS A 587 -20.48 20.56 -20.29
N CYS A 588 -19.18 20.89 -20.25
CA CYS A 588 -18.70 22.14 -19.64
C CYS A 588 -19.25 23.39 -20.33
N VAL A 589 -19.41 23.39 -21.66
CA VAL A 589 -20.02 24.50 -22.41
C VAL A 589 -21.50 24.67 -22.04
N GLN A 590 -22.24 23.58 -21.91
CA GLN A 590 -23.65 23.60 -21.49
C GLN A 590 -23.81 24.20 -20.09
N GLN A 591 -22.90 23.89 -19.19
CA GLN A 591 -22.85 24.42 -17.82
C GLN A 591 -22.27 25.84 -17.72
N ARG A 592 -21.94 26.49 -18.86
CA ARG A 592 -21.30 27.83 -18.93
C ARG A 592 -19.91 27.89 -18.28
N ASN A 593 -19.25 26.76 -18.06
CA ASN A 593 -17.86 26.70 -17.59
C ASN A 593 -16.89 26.73 -18.78
N TYR A 594 -16.78 27.90 -19.41
CA TYR A 594 -16.03 28.09 -20.65
C TYR A 594 -14.52 27.87 -20.51
N HIS A 595 -13.92 28.18 -19.36
CA HIS A 595 -12.49 27.96 -19.14
C HIS A 595 -12.15 26.47 -19.09
N CYS A 596 -12.96 25.67 -18.37
CA CYS A 596 -12.77 24.22 -18.35
C CYS A 596 -12.99 23.62 -19.74
N ALA A 597 -14.07 24.02 -20.42
CA ALA A 597 -14.34 23.60 -21.80
C ALA A 597 -13.15 23.88 -22.74
N ALA A 598 -12.58 25.09 -22.69
CA ALA A 598 -11.43 25.46 -23.50
C ALA A 598 -10.20 24.58 -23.21
N LYS A 599 -9.90 24.30 -21.94
CA LYS A 599 -8.81 23.38 -21.55
C LYS A 599 -9.05 21.98 -22.15
N LYS A 600 -10.26 21.43 -22.03
CA LYS A 600 -10.59 20.08 -22.51
C LYS A 600 -10.61 19.97 -24.05
N PHE A 601 -11.17 20.95 -24.77
CA PHE A 601 -11.09 21.00 -26.23
C PHE A 601 -9.64 21.11 -26.72
N THR A 602 -8.78 21.85 -26.00
CA THR A 602 -7.35 21.94 -26.31
C THR A 602 -6.66 20.59 -26.15
N GLN A 603 -6.98 19.84 -25.08
CA GLN A 603 -6.47 18.47 -24.86
C GLN A 603 -6.96 17.46 -25.91
N ALA A 604 -8.19 17.64 -26.44
CA ALA A 604 -8.74 16.84 -27.54
C ALA A 604 -8.14 17.19 -28.91
N GLY A 605 -7.35 18.27 -29.01
CA GLY A 605 -6.80 18.78 -30.28
C GLY A 605 -7.76 19.63 -31.11
N LYS A 606 -8.98 19.91 -30.62
CA LYS A 606 -10.02 20.70 -31.31
C LYS A 606 -9.84 22.20 -31.06
N LYS A 607 -8.80 22.78 -31.66
CA LYS A 607 -8.40 24.18 -31.38
C LYS A 607 -9.49 25.23 -31.67
N HIS A 608 -10.29 25.07 -32.72
CA HIS A 608 -11.40 26.01 -33.03
C HIS A 608 -12.49 26.00 -31.96
N HIS A 609 -12.83 24.83 -31.44
CA HIS A 609 -13.84 24.69 -30.37
C HIS A 609 -13.32 25.29 -29.06
N ALA A 610 -12.04 25.09 -28.76
CA ALA A 610 -11.37 25.74 -27.62
C ALA A 610 -11.42 27.26 -27.75
N MET A 611 -11.11 27.80 -28.95
CA MET A 611 -11.20 29.24 -29.21
C MET A 611 -12.64 29.75 -29.05
N SER A 612 -13.62 29.09 -29.65
CA SER A 612 -15.04 29.44 -29.51
C SER A 612 -15.51 29.44 -28.05
N ALA A 613 -15.02 28.51 -27.22
CA ALA A 613 -15.30 28.51 -25.79
C ALA A 613 -14.65 29.72 -25.08
N LEU A 614 -13.39 30.03 -25.37
CA LEU A 614 -12.70 31.21 -24.82
C LEU A 614 -13.38 32.52 -25.21
N LEU A 615 -13.82 32.66 -26.47
CA LEU A 615 -14.56 33.85 -26.92
C LEU A 615 -15.84 34.07 -26.11
N LYS A 616 -16.56 33.00 -25.75
CA LYS A 616 -17.75 33.08 -24.88
C LYS A 616 -17.42 33.47 -23.44
N SER A 617 -16.21 33.14 -22.95
CA SER A 617 -15.76 33.54 -21.61
C SER A 617 -15.44 35.03 -21.48
N SER A 618 -15.24 35.73 -22.60
CA SER A 618 -14.83 37.14 -22.66
C SER A 618 -13.50 37.46 -21.94
N ASP A 619 -12.64 36.46 -21.75
CA ASP A 619 -11.32 36.62 -21.11
C ASP A 619 -10.27 36.97 -22.17
N THR A 620 -10.02 38.26 -22.33
CA THR A 620 -9.16 38.84 -23.38
C THR A 620 -7.72 38.33 -23.31
N GLU A 621 -7.16 38.22 -22.11
CA GLU A 621 -5.79 37.74 -21.90
C GLU A 621 -5.63 36.28 -22.33
N LYS A 622 -6.56 35.41 -21.92
CA LYS A 622 -6.53 33.99 -22.33
C LYS A 622 -6.76 33.81 -23.83
N ILE A 623 -7.61 34.64 -24.44
CA ILE A 623 -7.84 34.63 -25.90
C ILE A 623 -6.55 34.99 -26.64
N ILE A 624 -5.87 36.08 -26.24
CA ILE A 624 -4.60 36.52 -26.84
C ILE A 624 -3.52 35.46 -26.66
N PHE A 625 -3.42 34.88 -25.46
CA PHE A 625 -2.47 33.82 -25.15
C PHE A 625 -2.71 32.56 -26.00
N PHE A 626 -3.98 32.12 -26.09
CA PHE A 626 -4.35 30.93 -26.86
C PHE A 626 -4.09 31.14 -28.36
N ALA A 627 -4.42 32.30 -28.92
CA ALA A 627 -4.17 32.61 -30.33
C ALA A 627 -2.68 32.53 -30.68
N ASN A 628 -1.81 33.13 -29.85
CA ASN A 628 -0.36 33.07 -30.03
C ASN A 628 0.21 31.65 -29.89
N THR A 629 -0.39 30.83 -29.04
CA THR A 629 0.03 29.43 -28.82
C THR A 629 -0.45 28.50 -29.93
N ALA A 630 -1.68 28.67 -30.40
CA ALA A 630 -2.31 27.78 -31.37
C ALA A 630 -1.68 27.85 -32.77
N ARG A 631 -1.16 29.04 -33.14
CA ARG A 631 -0.52 29.36 -34.43
C ARG A 631 -1.35 28.97 -35.65
N ASP A 632 -2.65 29.14 -35.58
CA ASP A 632 -3.60 28.80 -36.64
C ASP A 632 -4.20 30.06 -37.27
N LYS A 633 -4.35 30.07 -38.59
CA LYS A 633 -4.83 31.25 -39.35
C LYS A 633 -6.25 31.65 -38.95
N GLU A 634 -7.16 30.69 -38.81
CA GLU A 634 -8.56 31.00 -38.49
C GLU A 634 -8.68 31.44 -37.04
N ILE A 635 -7.89 30.88 -36.13
CA ILE A 635 -7.87 31.28 -34.72
C ILE A 635 -7.39 32.72 -34.57
N TYR A 636 -6.37 33.12 -35.32
CA TYR A 636 -5.95 34.52 -35.36
C TYR A 636 -7.06 35.44 -35.88
N ILE A 637 -7.80 35.05 -36.93
CA ILE A 637 -8.95 35.82 -37.45
C ILE A 637 -10.05 35.92 -36.38
N MET A 638 -10.40 34.82 -35.71
CA MET A 638 -11.39 34.78 -34.64
C MET A 638 -11.00 35.67 -33.46
N ALA A 639 -9.73 35.64 -33.05
CA ALA A 639 -9.19 36.50 -32.00
C ALA A 639 -9.33 37.97 -32.40
N ALA A 640 -8.86 38.32 -33.59
CA ALA A 640 -8.87 39.69 -34.08
C ALA A 640 -10.30 40.24 -34.23
N ASN A 641 -11.23 39.45 -34.80
CA ASN A 641 -12.64 39.82 -34.91
C ASN A 641 -13.26 40.10 -33.54
N TYR A 642 -12.93 39.30 -32.51
CA TYR A 642 -13.38 39.54 -31.15
C TYR A 642 -12.76 40.81 -30.56
N LEU A 643 -11.46 41.03 -30.73
CA LEU A 643 -10.79 42.23 -30.22
C LEU A 643 -11.34 43.53 -30.86
N GLN A 644 -11.84 43.48 -32.10
CA GLN A 644 -12.53 44.62 -32.72
C GLN A 644 -13.85 45.01 -32.03
N THR A 645 -14.46 44.10 -31.27
CA THR A 645 -15.69 44.39 -30.51
C THR A 645 -15.44 45.08 -29.17
N LEU A 646 -14.17 45.13 -28.74
CA LEU A 646 -13.74 45.83 -27.52
C LEU A 646 -13.44 47.30 -27.82
N ASP A 647 -13.21 48.11 -26.78
CA ASP A 647 -12.79 49.50 -26.93
C ASP A 647 -11.30 49.62 -27.31
N TRP A 648 -10.97 49.18 -28.52
CA TRP A 648 -9.60 49.26 -29.06
C TRP A 648 -9.16 50.70 -29.39
N LYS A 649 -10.08 51.67 -29.34
CA LYS A 649 -9.80 53.09 -29.63
C LYS A 649 -9.00 53.73 -28.50
N SER A 650 -9.31 53.37 -27.26
CA SER A 650 -8.59 53.87 -26.07
C SER A 650 -7.31 53.07 -25.77
N ASP A 651 -7.24 51.79 -26.15
CA ASP A 651 -6.09 50.91 -25.89
C ASP A 651 -5.25 50.61 -27.15
N ALA A 652 -4.11 51.31 -27.25
CA ALA A 652 -3.12 51.11 -28.31
C ALA A 652 -2.54 49.68 -28.35
N ASN A 653 -2.59 48.91 -27.25
CA ASN A 653 -2.15 47.52 -27.25
C ASN A 653 -3.15 46.61 -27.98
N LEU A 654 -4.46 46.80 -27.79
CA LEU A 654 -5.48 46.04 -28.51
C LEU A 654 -5.37 46.26 -30.01
N MET A 655 -5.19 47.52 -30.44
CA MET A 655 -4.98 47.87 -31.84
C MET A 655 -3.78 47.12 -32.45
N LYS A 656 -2.64 47.13 -31.74
CA LYS A 656 -1.44 46.37 -32.15
C LYS A 656 -1.70 44.87 -32.22
N GLN A 657 -2.44 44.29 -31.28
CA GLN A 657 -2.75 42.85 -31.29
C GLN A 657 -3.67 42.48 -32.47
N ILE A 658 -4.67 43.30 -32.80
CA ILE A 658 -5.53 43.11 -33.97
C ILE A 658 -4.69 43.09 -35.25
N GLU A 659 -3.81 44.08 -35.42
CA GLU A 659 -2.89 44.16 -36.55
C GLU A 659 -1.98 42.93 -36.64
N ILE A 660 -1.37 42.52 -35.52
CA ILE A 660 -0.49 41.35 -35.43
C ILE A 660 -1.26 40.08 -35.83
N PHE A 661 -2.48 39.89 -35.34
CA PHE A 661 -3.27 38.69 -35.61
C PHE A 661 -3.70 38.61 -37.07
N TYR A 662 -4.22 39.68 -37.68
CA TYR A 662 -4.56 39.63 -39.11
C TYR A 662 -3.33 39.45 -40.00
N ASN A 663 -2.20 40.10 -39.67
CA ASN A 663 -0.95 39.90 -40.40
C ASN A 663 -0.45 38.45 -40.30
N LYS A 664 -0.47 37.85 -39.09
CA LYS A 664 -0.13 36.43 -38.88
C LYS A 664 -1.08 35.47 -39.61
N ALA A 665 -2.37 35.79 -39.66
CA ALA A 665 -3.37 35.03 -40.40
C ALA A 665 -3.25 35.19 -41.92
N THR A 666 -2.48 36.18 -42.40
CA THR A 666 -2.43 36.61 -43.79
C THR A 666 -3.78 37.07 -44.34
N ALA A 667 -4.65 37.57 -43.45
CA ALA A 667 -6.01 38.00 -43.74
C ALA A 667 -6.05 39.50 -44.10
N PHE A 668 -5.42 39.86 -45.22
CA PHE A 668 -5.21 41.26 -45.59
C PHE A 668 -6.49 42.04 -45.89
N GLU A 669 -7.55 41.37 -46.36
CA GLU A 669 -8.87 41.99 -46.54
C GLU A 669 -9.49 42.45 -45.22
N HIS A 670 -9.34 41.64 -44.16
CA HIS A 670 -9.86 41.99 -42.83
C HIS A 670 -9.04 43.12 -42.22
N LEU A 671 -7.72 43.10 -42.44
CA LEU A 671 -6.84 44.16 -42.00
C LEU A 671 -7.12 45.49 -42.72
N ALA A 672 -7.37 45.45 -44.03
CA ALA A 672 -7.77 46.63 -44.79
C ALA A 672 -9.11 47.20 -44.29
N SER A 673 -10.10 46.34 -44.08
CA SER A 673 -11.39 46.74 -43.50
C SER A 673 -11.22 47.32 -42.08
N PHE A 674 -10.32 46.78 -41.26
CA PHE A 674 -10.01 47.34 -39.94
C PHE A 674 -9.40 48.75 -40.05
N TYR A 675 -8.48 48.98 -40.99
CA TYR A 675 -7.92 50.31 -41.25
C TYR A 675 -8.96 51.30 -41.81
N GLU A 676 -9.94 50.84 -42.60
CA GLU A 676 -11.10 51.67 -42.98
C GLU A 676 -11.90 52.11 -41.76
N VAL A 677 -12.17 51.20 -40.82
CA VAL A 677 -12.86 51.53 -39.56
C VAL A 677 -12.02 52.49 -38.71
N CYS A 678 -10.69 52.31 -38.67
CA CYS A 678 -9.78 53.26 -38.01
C CYS A 678 -9.87 54.65 -38.64
N ALA A 679 -9.85 54.73 -39.97
CA ALA A 679 -9.99 56.01 -40.68
C ALA A 679 -11.34 56.67 -40.42
N GLN A 680 -12.42 55.89 -40.42
CA GLN A 680 -13.75 56.39 -40.10
C GLN A 680 -13.80 56.90 -38.66
N ALA A 681 -13.24 56.19 -37.68
CA ALA A 681 -13.18 56.66 -36.29
C ALA A 681 -12.41 57.98 -36.15
N GLU A 682 -11.28 58.14 -36.85
CA GLU A 682 -10.49 59.39 -36.87
C GLU A 682 -11.26 60.56 -37.50
N ILE A 683 -12.05 60.32 -38.55
CA ILE A 683 -12.94 61.32 -39.16
C ILE A 683 -14.11 61.64 -38.24
N ASP A 684 -14.67 60.61 -37.60
CA ASP A 684 -15.92 60.69 -36.86
C ASP A 684 -15.80 61.40 -35.53
N GLU A 685 -14.78 61.04 -34.76
CA GLU A 685 -14.58 61.46 -33.37
C GLU A 685 -13.59 62.62 -33.26
N TYR A 686 -12.52 62.60 -34.06
CA TYR A 686 -11.41 63.54 -33.94
C TYR A 686 -11.34 64.57 -35.07
N GLN A 687 -12.11 64.38 -36.15
CA GLN A 687 -12.03 65.19 -37.37
C GLN A 687 -10.60 65.29 -37.94
N ASP A 688 -9.76 64.28 -37.64
CA ASP A 688 -8.35 64.23 -38.01
C ASP A 688 -8.18 63.54 -39.36
N TYR A 689 -8.42 64.33 -40.40
CA TYR A 689 -8.23 63.92 -41.78
C TYR A 689 -6.79 63.50 -42.10
N SER A 690 -5.79 63.91 -41.32
CA SER A 690 -4.39 63.55 -41.54
C SER A 690 -4.10 62.10 -41.14
N LYS A 691 -4.60 61.68 -39.97
CA LYS A 691 -4.54 60.28 -39.51
C LYS A 691 -5.45 59.39 -40.32
N ALA A 692 -6.65 59.85 -40.65
CA ALA A 692 -7.56 59.11 -41.53
C ALA A 692 -6.92 58.84 -42.90
N TYR A 693 -6.22 59.83 -43.47
CA TYR A 693 -5.46 59.66 -44.70
C TYR A 693 -4.35 58.61 -44.58
N ALA A 694 -3.62 58.59 -43.47
CA ALA A 694 -2.60 57.57 -43.21
C ALA A 694 -3.22 56.16 -43.07
N ALA A 695 -4.32 56.02 -42.32
CA ALA A 695 -5.03 54.76 -42.16
C ALA A 695 -5.60 54.23 -43.49
N LEU A 696 -6.19 55.09 -44.33
CA LEU A 696 -6.68 54.68 -45.66
C LEU A 696 -5.55 54.27 -46.60
N LYS A 697 -4.37 54.90 -46.51
CA LYS A 697 -3.19 54.45 -47.26
C LYS A 697 -2.76 53.04 -46.84
N GLU A 698 -2.77 52.74 -45.55
CA GLU A 698 -2.50 51.39 -45.06
C GLU A 698 -3.58 50.41 -45.54
N ALA A 699 -4.86 50.78 -45.47
CA ALA A 699 -5.96 49.96 -46.02
C ALA A 699 -5.73 49.63 -47.50
N HIS A 700 -5.39 50.63 -48.31
CA HIS A 700 -5.08 50.45 -49.73
C HIS A 700 -3.86 49.55 -49.96
N HIS A 701 -2.80 49.71 -49.16
CA HIS A 701 -1.60 48.86 -49.21
C HIS A 701 -1.92 47.39 -48.91
N TYR A 702 -2.74 47.12 -47.90
CA TYR A 702 -3.14 45.75 -47.57
C TYR A 702 -4.08 45.13 -48.61
N LEU A 703 -4.96 45.90 -49.25
CA LEU A 703 -5.73 45.39 -50.40
C LEU A 703 -4.82 45.05 -51.59
N ALA A 704 -3.80 45.87 -51.87
CA ALA A 704 -2.82 45.57 -52.91
C ALA A 704 -2.08 44.24 -52.61
N LYS A 705 -1.66 44.03 -51.36
CA LYS A 705 -1.09 42.74 -50.92
C LYS A 705 -2.07 41.57 -51.01
N ALA A 706 -3.37 41.80 -50.80
CA ALA A 706 -4.39 40.77 -50.97
C ALA A 706 -4.52 40.33 -52.44
N LEU A 707 -4.48 41.29 -53.37
CA LEU A 707 -4.51 41.04 -54.82
C LEU A 707 -3.29 40.26 -55.30
N GLU A 708 -2.10 40.57 -54.79
CA GLU A 708 -0.86 39.85 -55.14
C GLU A 708 -0.92 38.35 -54.81
N ARG A 709 -1.73 37.95 -53.83
CA ARG A 709 -1.82 36.55 -53.37
C ARG A 709 -2.98 35.76 -53.96
N LYS A 710 -4.05 36.42 -54.40
CA LYS A 710 -5.24 35.75 -54.94
C LYS A 710 -5.15 35.64 -56.46
N SER A 711 -4.86 34.44 -56.98
CA SER A 711 -5.01 34.11 -58.40
C SER A 711 -6.48 33.88 -58.74
N GLY A 712 -7.19 34.90 -59.22
CA GLY A 712 -8.60 34.80 -59.59
C GLY A 712 -9.26 36.13 -59.94
N ASN A 713 -10.54 36.06 -60.32
CA ASN A 713 -11.35 37.23 -60.65
C ASN A 713 -11.67 38.02 -59.36
N ASN A 714 -10.88 39.05 -59.10
CA ASN A 714 -10.91 39.84 -57.85
C ASN A 714 -11.71 41.15 -58.01
N ASP A 715 -12.80 41.12 -58.79
CA ASP A 715 -13.59 42.32 -59.13
C ASP A 715 -14.04 43.10 -57.88
N TYR A 716 -14.39 42.38 -56.81
CA TYR A 716 -14.75 42.99 -55.52
C TYR A 716 -13.60 43.78 -54.88
N ILE A 717 -12.40 43.20 -54.84
CA ILE A 717 -11.22 43.84 -54.23
C ILE A 717 -10.75 45.02 -55.08
N LEU A 718 -10.79 44.87 -56.41
CA LEU A 718 -10.48 45.94 -57.36
C LEU A 718 -11.46 47.11 -57.24
N GLY A 719 -12.76 46.83 -57.11
CA GLY A 719 -13.79 47.84 -56.85
C GLY A 719 -13.52 48.60 -55.55
N LYS A 720 -13.28 47.87 -54.46
CA LYS A 720 -12.93 48.44 -53.15
C LYS A 720 -11.65 49.26 -53.18
N GLN A 721 -10.63 48.80 -53.88
CA GLN A 721 -9.38 49.55 -54.06
C GLN A 721 -9.63 50.87 -54.80
N GLY A 722 -10.52 50.87 -55.80
CA GLY A 722 -10.96 52.07 -56.51
C GLY A 722 -11.71 53.05 -55.61
N GLU A 723 -12.65 52.57 -54.78
CA GLU A 723 -13.37 53.39 -53.78
C GLU A 723 -12.38 54.06 -52.80
N LEU A 724 -11.46 53.27 -52.23
CA LEU A 724 -10.42 53.78 -51.33
C LEU A 724 -9.52 54.81 -52.01
N GLN A 725 -9.11 54.56 -53.27
CA GLN A 725 -8.27 55.49 -54.00
C GLN A 725 -8.98 56.82 -54.28
N GLN A 726 -10.28 56.79 -54.54
CA GLN A 726 -11.10 58.00 -54.65
C GLN A 726 -11.18 58.73 -53.31
N ALA A 727 -11.45 58.03 -52.20
CA ALA A 727 -11.49 58.62 -50.86
C ALA A 727 -10.14 59.25 -50.45
N ILE A 728 -9.01 58.55 -50.67
CA ILE A 728 -7.66 59.05 -50.44
C ILE A 728 -7.39 60.31 -51.27
N SER A 729 -7.82 60.34 -52.52
CA SER A 729 -7.68 61.49 -53.41
C SER A 729 -8.49 62.69 -52.90
N SER A 730 -9.73 62.47 -52.48
CA SER A 730 -10.62 63.50 -51.92
C SER A 730 -10.09 64.07 -50.61
N ILE A 731 -9.66 63.23 -49.66
CA ILE A 731 -9.06 63.67 -48.39
C ILE A 731 -7.75 64.43 -48.65
N ASN A 732 -6.90 63.95 -49.56
CA ASN A 732 -5.66 64.66 -49.93
C ASN A 732 -5.95 66.03 -50.54
N LYS A 733 -6.97 66.16 -51.40
CA LYS A 733 -7.43 67.46 -51.92
C LYS A 733 -7.89 68.36 -50.77
N PHE A 734 -8.68 67.85 -49.83
CA PHE A 734 -9.15 68.62 -48.67
C PHE A 734 -8.00 69.06 -47.74
N LEU A 735 -7.03 68.19 -47.47
CA LEU A 735 -5.82 68.52 -46.71
C LEU A 735 -4.98 69.58 -47.42
N ARG A 736 -4.80 69.47 -48.75
CA ARG A 736 -4.13 70.51 -49.55
C ARG A 736 -4.86 71.84 -49.46
N ILE A 737 -6.19 71.85 -49.51
CA ILE A 737 -6.97 73.08 -49.35
C ILE A 737 -6.77 73.68 -47.95
N ARG A 738 -6.73 72.85 -46.89
CA ARG A 738 -6.38 73.32 -45.55
C ARG A 738 -4.98 73.96 -45.50
N THR A 739 -3.99 73.40 -46.22
CA THR A 739 -2.66 74.03 -46.31
C THR A 739 -2.66 75.31 -47.15
N VAL A 740 -3.47 75.41 -48.20
CA VAL A 740 -3.63 76.66 -48.98
C VAL A 740 -4.32 77.73 -48.14
N TYR A 741 -5.25 77.36 -47.25
CA TYR A 741 -5.90 78.31 -46.36
C TYR A 741 -4.91 79.06 -45.46
N GLU A 742 -3.75 78.46 -45.15
CA GLU A 742 -2.70 79.10 -44.36
C GLU A 742 -1.98 80.23 -45.13
N SER A 743 -2.00 80.21 -46.47
CA SER A 743 -1.34 81.21 -47.32
C SER A 743 -2.31 82.14 -48.08
N ASP A 744 -3.43 81.60 -48.59
CA ASP A 744 -4.48 82.32 -49.30
C ASP A 744 -5.87 81.78 -48.86
N PRO A 745 -6.49 82.41 -47.84
CA PRO A 745 -7.77 81.95 -47.32
C PRO A 745 -8.92 82.11 -48.34
N ASP A 746 -8.83 83.09 -49.24
CA ASP A 746 -9.87 83.33 -50.26
C ASP A 746 -9.86 82.26 -51.35
N ASP A 747 -8.66 81.89 -51.84
CA ASP A 747 -8.53 80.80 -52.79
C ASP A 747 -8.92 79.45 -52.18
N ALA A 748 -8.51 79.19 -50.94
CA ALA A 748 -8.88 77.96 -50.23
C ALA A 748 -10.41 77.81 -50.10
N ILE A 749 -11.12 78.87 -49.74
CA ILE A 749 -12.58 78.84 -49.64
C ILE A 749 -13.25 78.65 -51.00
N ARG A 750 -12.75 79.30 -52.06
CA ARG A 750 -13.23 79.02 -53.43
C ARG A 750 -13.03 77.55 -53.81
N GLN A 751 -11.92 76.94 -53.39
CA GLN A 751 -11.68 75.52 -53.62
C GLN A 751 -12.64 74.63 -52.80
N VAL A 752 -12.93 74.95 -51.54
CA VAL A 752 -13.94 74.21 -50.74
C VAL A 752 -15.33 74.37 -51.34
N GLU A 753 -15.74 75.58 -51.74
CA GLU A 753 -17.04 75.83 -52.37
C GLU A 753 -17.18 75.07 -53.71
N ASN A 754 -16.11 75.02 -54.50
CA ASN A 754 -16.06 74.20 -55.72
C ASN A 754 -16.19 72.70 -55.41
N LEU A 755 -15.49 72.21 -54.36
CA LEU A 755 -15.67 70.83 -53.90
C LEU A 755 -17.13 70.58 -53.50
N LEU A 756 -17.72 71.42 -52.66
CA LEU A 756 -19.11 71.32 -52.22
C LEU A 756 -20.12 71.31 -53.39
N ARG A 757 -19.81 71.94 -54.53
CA ARG A 757 -20.65 71.87 -55.74
C ARG A 757 -20.50 70.56 -56.50
N THR A 758 -19.30 69.99 -56.54
CA THR A 758 -18.99 68.77 -57.29
C THR A 758 -19.27 67.48 -56.53
N THR A 759 -19.31 67.52 -55.19
CA THR A 759 -19.47 66.31 -54.37
C THR A 759 -20.96 66.08 -54.08
N GLU A 760 -21.58 65.14 -54.80
CA GLU A 760 -22.97 64.69 -54.57
C GLU A 760 -23.09 63.66 -53.44
N THR A 761 -22.01 62.94 -53.15
CA THR A 761 -21.93 61.89 -52.12
C THR A 761 -20.67 62.06 -51.25
N GLU A 762 -20.72 61.57 -50.02
CA GLU A 762 -19.60 61.62 -49.06
C GLU A 762 -18.45 60.71 -49.52
N CYS A 763 -17.59 61.22 -50.41
CA CYS A 763 -16.43 60.49 -50.92
C CYS A 763 -15.21 60.73 -50.00
N GLY A 764 -15.26 60.19 -48.77
CA GLY A 764 -14.17 60.21 -47.79
C GLY A 764 -14.02 61.50 -46.95
N VAL A 765 -14.62 62.61 -47.35
CA VAL A 765 -14.68 63.85 -46.55
C VAL A 765 -16.13 64.17 -46.26
N ARG A 766 -16.48 64.37 -44.99
CA ARG A 766 -17.84 64.66 -44.57
C ARG A 766 -18.27 66.03 -45.06
N ILE A 767 -19.47 66.09 -45.63
CA ILE A 767 -20.06 67.34 -46.13
C ILE A 767 -20.17 68.35 -44.98
N GLY A 768 -20.58 67.91 -43.78
CA GLY A 768 -20.65 68.72 -42.57
C GLY A 768 -19.33 69.44 -42.21
N ASP A 769 -18.20 68.76 -42.32
CA ASP A 769 -16.89 69.33 -42.01
C ASP A 769 -16.44 70.36 -43.07
N MET A 770 -16.75 70.13 -44.34
CA MET A 770 -16.50 71.12 -45.39
C MET A 770 -17.32 72.39 -45.14
N TYR A 771 -18.61 72.26 -44.82
CA TYR A 771 -19.44 73.40 -44.44
C TYR A 771 -18.93 74.09 -43.19
N ALA A 772 -18.48 73.34 -42.17
CA ALA A 772 -17.93 73.92 -40.95
C ALA A 772 -16.73 74.84 -41.25
N VAL A 773 -15.83 74.44 -42.16
CA VAL A 773 -14.70 75.28 -42.60
C VAL A 773 -15.17 76.58 -43.25
N VAL A 774 -16.15 76.52 -44.15
CA VAL A 774 -16.65 77.72 -44.86
C VAL A 774 -17.48 78.62 -43.95
N ILE A 775 -18.33 78.04 -43.09
CA ILE A 775 -19.13 78.76 -42.09
C ILE A 775 -18.20 79.50 -41.12
N LEU A 776 -17.14 78.83 -40.64
CA LEU A 776 -16.17 79.44 -39.75
C LEU A 776 -15.44 80.61 -40.42
N HIS A 777 -15.09 80.49 -41.70
CA HIS A 777 -14.45 81.57 -42.46
C HIS A 777 -15.34 82.82 -42.54
N TYR A 778 -16.61 82.68 -42.96
CA TYR A 778 -17.54 83.81 -43.03
C TYR A 778 -17.91 84.36 -41.66
N TYR A 779 -17.99 83.49 -40.63
CA TYR A 779 -18.17 83.91 -39.24
C TYR A 779 -17.02 84.81 -38.77
N ARG A 780 -15.76 84.42 -39.02
CA ARG A 780 -14.58 85.22 -38.64
C ARG A 780 -14.46 86.54 -39.40
N ARG A 781 -15.03 86.63 -40.61
CA ARG A 781 -15.14 87.87 -41.40
C ARG A 781 -16.36 88.73 -41.05
N ASN A 782 -17.11 88.39 -40.00
CA ASN A 782 -18.35 89.06 -39.58
C ASN A 782 -19.45 89.07 -40.65
N ASP A 783 -19.38 88.19 -41.67
CA ASP A 783 -20.46 88.01 -42.65
C ASP A 783 -21.44 86.94 -42.16
N TYR A 784 -22.15 87.26 -41.08
CA TYR A 784 -23.08 86.34 -40.43
C TYR A 784 -24.20 85.91 -41.37
N ARG A 785 -24.63 86.78 -42.29
CA ARG A 785 -25.69 86.46 -43.28
C ARG A 785 -25.26 85.34 -44.21
N LYS A 786 -24.05 85.38 -44.75
CA LYS A 786 -23.52 84.27 -45.57
C LYS A 786 -23.31 83.02 -44.74
N ALA A 787 -22.73 83.14 -43.54
CA ALA A 787 -22.52 82.00 -42.64
C ALA A 787 -23.85 81.28 -42.34
N TYR A 788 -24.92 82.02 -42.04
CA TYR A 788 -26.25 81.46 -41.81
C TYR A 788 -26.88 80.86 -43.07
N SER A 789 -26.67 81.48 -44.24
CA SER A 789 -27.15 80.91 -45.51
C SER A 789 -26.54 79.53 -45.81
N LEU A 790 -25.27 79.33 -45.43
CA LEU A 790 -24.57 78.05 -45.55
C LEU A 790 -25.07 77.01 -44.54
N ILE A 791 -25.41 77.44 -43.32
CA ILE A 791 -26.07 76.56 -42.32
C ILE A 791 -27.42 76.07 -42.87
N GLN A 792 -28.20 76.96 -43.48
CA GLN A 792 -29.46 76.58 -44.12
C GLN A 792 -29.24 75.66 -45.32
N GLU A 793 -28.20 75.90 -46.12
CA GLU A 793 -27.85 75.02 -47.23
C GLU A 793 -27.49 73.61 -46.73
N LEU A 794 -26.69 73.52 -45.65
CA LEU A 794 -26.34 72.26 -45.01
C LEU A 794 -27.57 71.51 -44.51
N GLN A 795 -28.50 72.18 -43.82
CA GLN A 795 -29.76 71.58 -43.35
C GLN A 795 -30.68 71.13 -44.50
N ARG A 796 -30.67 71.85 -45.64
CA ARG A 796 -31.43 71.45 -46.83
C ARG A 796 -30.83 70.20 -47.50
N ARG A 797 -29.50 70.10 -47.53
CA ARG A 797 -28.80 68.93 -48.08
C ARG A 797 -28.91 67.70 -47.18
N GLN A 798 -28.87 67.88 -45.86
CA GLN A 798 -28.98 66.80 -44.87
C GLN A 798 -30.12 67.08 -43.87
N LYS A 799 -31.30 66.50 -44.16
CA LYS A 799 -32.56 66.75 -43.42
C LYS A 799 -32.55 66.37 -41.93
N GLN A 800 -31.57 65.59 -41.47
CA GLN A 800 -31.44 65.10 -40.09
C GLN A 800 -30.04 65.37 -39.51
N ILE A 801 -29.36 66.43 -39.95
CA ILE A 801 -28.02 66.74 -39.46
C ILE A 801 -28.06 67.31 -38.03
N ASN A 802 -27.30 66.71 -37.11
CA ASN A 802 -27.03 67.34 -35.83
C ASN A 802 -25.93 68.39 -36.01
N LEU A 803 -26.32 69.67 -36.06
CA LEU A 803 -25.38 70.78 -36.26
C LEU A 803 -24.28 70.83 -35.20
N LEU A 804 -24.56 70.35 -33.98
CA LEU A 804 -23.61 70.35 -32.87
C LEU A 804 -22.41 69.42 -33.11
N ASN A 805 -22.52 68.45 -34.01
CA ASN A 805 -21.42 67.54 -34.35
C ASN A 805 -20.36 68.22 -35.24
N TYR A 806 -20.68 69.36 -35.85
CA TYR A 806 -19.83 70.02 -36.86
C TYR A 806 -19.49 71.46 -36.50
N ILE A 807 -20.40 72.16 -35.82
CA ILE A 807 -20.28 73.59 -35.53
C ILE A 807 -20.31 73.81 -34.02
N ASN A 808 -19.30 74.51 -33.51
CA ASN A 808 -19.22 74.86 -32.09
C ASN A 808 -20.48 75.64 -31.65
N PRO A 809 -21.14 75.26 -30.54
CA PRO A 809 -22.37 75.90 -30.08
C PRO A 809 -22.20 77.39 -29.81
N LYS A 810 -21.01 77.86 -29.38
CA LYS A 810 -20.72 79.29 -29.20
C LYS A 810 -20.80 80.06 -30.52
N ILE A 811 -20.22 79.49 -31.58
CA ILE A 811 -20.22 80.08 -32.92
C ILE A 811 -21.65 80.12 -33.48
N LEU A 812 -22.37 79.00 -33.37
CA LEU A 812 -23.75 78.89 -33.83
C LEU A 812 -24.67 79.89 -33.12
N ASN A 813 -24.54 80.01 -31.79
CA ASN A 813 -25.30 80.98 -30.99
C ASN A 813 -24.97 82.41 -31.40
N ASN A 814 -23.69 82.77 -31.55
CA ASN A 814 -23.29 84.12 -31.94
C ASN A 814 -23.83 84.52 -33.33
N ILE A 815 -23.83 83.60 -34.31
CA ILE A 815 -24.42 83.86 -35.64
C ILE A 815 -25.93 84.14 -35.53
N CYS A 816 -26.63 83.38 -34.69
CA CYS A 816 -28.07 83.57 -34.47
C CYS A 816 -28.37 84.88 -33.73
N ASP A 817 -27.55 85.22 -32.72
CA ASP A 817 -27.71 86.41 -31.90
C ASP A 817 -27.47 87.68 -32.74
N GLU A 818 -26.43 87.74 -33.57
CA GLU A 818 -26.12 88.89 -34.45
C GLU A 818 -27.17 89.12 -35.55
N LEU A 819 -27.87 88.07 -35.98
CA LEU A 819 -28.91 88.15 -37.01
C LEU A 819 -30.34 88.30 -36.46
N ASN A 820 -30.51 88.30 -35.14
CA ASN A 820 -31.83 88.23 -34.47
C ASN A 820 -32.70 87.05 -34.97
N LEU A 821 -32.07 85.88 -35.17
CA LEU A 821 -32.75 84.69 -35.67
C LEU A 821 -33.08 83.72 -34.54
N PRO A 822 -34.21 83.01 -34.62
CA PRO A 822 -34.55 81.97 -33.66
C PRO A 822 -33.51 80.86 -33.70
N ARG A 823 -33.05 80.45 -32.52
CA ARG A 823 -32.03 79.40 -32.37
C ARG A 823 -32.55 78.09 -32.98
N PRO A 824 -31.79 77.43 -33.85
CA PRO A 824 -32.21 76.16 -34.45
C PRO A 824 -32.28 74.99 -33.46
N ILE A 825 -31.92 75.19 -32.19
CA ILE A 825 -31.90 74.14 -31.14
C ILE A 825 -32.53 74.71 -29.85
N SER A 826 -33.65 74.14 -29.41
CA SER A 826 -34.35 74.49 -28.16
C SER A 826 -33.71 73.83 -26.93
N LYS A 827 -33.67 74.55 -25.80
CA LYS A 827 -33.07 74.15 -24.51
C LYS A 827 -33.82 73.04 -23.74
N ASP A 828 -34.64 72.21 -24.40
CA ASP A 828 -35.61 71.34 -23.69
C ASP A 828 -35.21 69.86 -23.52
N SER A 829 -33.98 69.45 -23.84
CA SER A 829 -33.47 68.14 -23.40
C SER A 829 -32.74 68.26 -22.07
N LYS A 830 -33.47 68.06 -20.97
CA LYS A 830 -32.94 67.78 -19.63
C LYS A 830 -32.22 66.43 -19.62
N GLU A 831 -30.99 66.41 -20.09
CA GLU A 831 -29.96 65.47 -19.65
C GLU A 831 -28.70 66.30 -19.54
N GLU A 832 -28.36 66.75 -18.33
CA GLU A 832 -27.02 67.27 -18.03
C GLU A 832 -26.05 66.09 -18.22
N PRO A 833 -25.18 66.09 -19.25
CA PRO A 833 -24.06 65.17 -19.26
C PRO A 833 -23.02 65.77 -18.31
N GLU A 834 -22.56 65.00 -17.34
CA GLU A 834 -21.36 65.27 -16.56
C GLU A 834 -20.14 65.34 -17.50
N MET A 835 -19.99 66.46 -18.23
CA MET A 835 -18.88 66.73 -19.15
C MET A 835 -18.47 68.22 -19.10
N GLU A 836 -18.57 68.86 -17.94
CA GLU A 836 -18.07 70.23 -17.71
C GLU A 836 -16.53 70.35 -17.67
N ALA A 837 -15.78 69.27 -17.94
CA ALA A 837 -14.32 69.28 -17.85
C ALA A 837 -13.54 69.34 -19.17
N ASN A 838 -14.15 69.09 -20.35
CA ASN A 838 -13.40 68.95 -21.62
C ASN A 838 -14.00 69.72 -22.83
N LEU A 839 -14.92 70.67 -22.60
CA LEU A 839 -15.59 71.44 -23.67
C LEU A 839 -14.74 72.58 -24.28
N GLU A 840 -13.52 72.81 -23.79
CA GLU A 840 -12.62 73.85 -24.32
C GLU A 840 -11.80 73.41 -25.54
N ASP A 841 -11.73 72.11 -25.85
CA ASP A 841 -10.89 71.56 -26.92
C ASP A 841 -11.67 71.05 -28.15
N LEU A 842 -12.98 71.34 -28.22
CA LEU A 842 -13.80 71.03 -29.41
C LEU A 842 -13.47 72.01 -30.55
N VAL A 843 -12.52 71.52 -31.34
CA VAL A 843 -11.91 71.98 -32.59
C VAL A 843 -10.64 72.83 -32.45
N GLU A 844 -9.51 72.14 -32.20
CA GLU A 844 -8.17 72.59 -32.61
C GLU A 844 -8.09 72.61 -34.14
N TYR A 845 -8.64 73.66 -34.77
CA TYR A 845 -8.21 74.06 -36.11
C TYR A 845 -6.72 74.44 -36.03
N SER A 846 -5.93 74.01 -37.03
CA SER A 846 -4.45 74.03 -36.99
C SER A 846 -3.89 75.28 -36.31
N TYR A 847 -2.87 75.10 -35.48
CA TYR A 847 -2.15 76.19 -34.79
C TYR A 847 -1.77 77.33 -35.77
N ALA A 848 -1.57 77.00 -37.04
CA ALA A 848 -1.34 77.93 -38.14
C ALA A 848 -2.60 78.76 -38.54
N MET A 849 -3.79 78.16 -38.65
CA MET A 849 -5.06 78.89 -38.86
C MET A 849 -5.37 79.88 -37.73
N LYS A 850 -5.00 79.55 -36.49
CA LYS A 850 -5.19 80.45 -35.34
C LYS A 850 -4.23 81.65 -35.43
N LYS A 851 -2.97 81.39 -35.81
CA LYS A 851 -1.91 82.40 -35.87
C LYS A 851 -2.05 83.40 -37.02
N CYS A 852 -2.36 82.97 -38.24
CA CYS A 852 -2.54 83.88 -39.38
C CYS A 852 -3.70 84.86 -39.18
N LEU A 853 -4.75 84.45 -38.46
CA LEU A 853 -5.95 85.28 -38.23
C LEU A 853 -5.82 86.19 -37.01
N GLU A 854 -4.97 85.88 -36.03
CA GLU A 854 -4.60 86.78 -34.94
C GLU A 854 -3.64 87.90 -35.39
N GLU A 855 -2.90 87.68 -36.48
CA GLU A 855 -1.99 88.67 -37.07
C GLU A 855 -2.74 89.70 -37.93
N GLU A 856 -3.86 89.35 -38.58
CA GLU A 856 -4.71 90.30 -39.33
C GLU A 856 -5.65 91.13 -38.44
N GLY A 857 -6.11 90.59 -37.30
CA GLY A 857 -6.97 91.33 -36.36
C GLY A 857 -6.26 92.43 -35.54
N LYS A 858 -4.93 92.45 -35.55
CA LYS A 858 -4.12 93.47 -34.84
C LYS A 858 -3.76 94.67 -35.72
N SER A 859 -3.94 94.61 -37.04
CA SER A 859 -3.58 95.73 -37.93
C SER A 859 -4.64 96.83 -38.08
N ASP A 860 -5.87 96.60 -37.60
CA ASP A 860 -6.99 97.55 -37.74
C ASP A 860 -7.32 98.34 -36.46
N LEU A 861 -6.54 98.17 -35.39
CA LEU A 861 -6.74 98.86 -34.10
C LEU A 861 -5.81 100.07 -33.86
N ASP A 862 -4.94 100.43 -34.81
CA ASP A 862 -4.00 101.56 -34.71
C ASP A 862 -4.32 102.75 -35.65
N LYS A 863 -5.59 102.95 -36.00
CA LYS A 863 -6.05 104.16 -36.70
C LYS A 863 -7.28 104.80 -36.03
N HIS A 864 -7.05 105.32 -34.82
CA HIS A 864 -7.72 106.51 -34.30
C HIS A 864 -6.68 107.51 -33.81
#